data_AF-A0A932P0Z5-F1
#
_entry.id   AF-A0A932P0Z5-F1
#
_cell.length_a   1.000
_cell.length_b   1.000
_cell.length_c   1.000
_cell.angle_alpha   90.00
_cell.angle_beta   90.00
_cell.angle_gamma   90.00
#
_symmetry.space_group_name_H-M   'P 1'
#
loop_
_entity.id
_entity.type
_entity.pdbx_description
1 polymer ?
#
loop_
_entity_poly.entity_id
_entity_poly.type
_entity_poly.pdbx_seq_one_letter_code
_entity_poly.pdbx_strand_id
1 'polypeptide(L)'
;MAKAAIEPEAARTPKEASKEPKGRFPFPGIPGTADGTAMVVHVETRATECAAAYPITPSTQMGMGYQVAHANGFKNVWGTPIGWMELESEHSSASACEGYAMAGGRVTNFTSGQGLILMKEVLYVIAGKRLPMVLNIASRALTSHALNVHAGHDDVMGVADCGWGMLFAKNVQEIGDLCLIARRASEDSLVPFINSQDGFLTSHTIENVLFPEDELIRVYLGDPREKIKPLFDPAFPLMSGTVQNQDSYMNGKIAQRCFYDKAPAALRNAMDEFHRLTGRRYDLVEAYRMEDADYAVVAMGSTAETAMATADHIRSLGIKIGVVNVTSFRPFPGPQIVQALSRVKAFSVIERCDVPFMVDNPLTTEVEAAFAKAVMGTAGYPAASRIPKAFSGTGGLGSRDVTPGHIVAAAKNMLAGDRGKRYFTLGIDHPAALPVESEPDVRPPGSFSIRGHSVGGYGSVTTNKIIATMIGDIFGFPVQAAPKYGSEKKGLPTNTYLTTTTGGKIMTHSELQQVEFVPLMDPNTWNMGNPLVGLQDGGIVFQHTDAESPEALWGSIPAWAKHFLLEHKIRFYGVDTIRIARESCKADESLIQRFQGIVLLGVFLRVTPYREQAGMSEEDLFRRVEEPLRQYFGKKGEAVLRENLQAVKKGYSEVVEVTRPLMEKTDPGELARGKAEWEQKGKDVNAFFI
;
A
#
# COMPACT_ATOMS: atom_id res chain seq x y z
N MET A 1 -7.68 45.43 0.51
CA MET A 1 -6.67 44.97 1.49
C MET A 1 -7.32 44.90 2.86
N ALA A 2 -7.71 43.70 3.29
CA ALA A 2 -8.03 43.39 4.67
C ALA A 2 -7.19 42.14 5.01
N LYS A 3 -6.23 42.30 5.91
CA LYS A 3 -5.43 41.18 6.43
C LYS A 3 -6.35 40.31 7.29
N ALA A 4 -6.85 39.21 6.73
CA ALA A 4 -7.32 38.11 7.56
C ALA A 4 -6.08 37.49 8.20
N ALA A 5 -5.81 37.87 9.45
CA ALA A 5 -4.81 37.21 10.27
C ALA A 5 -5.30 35.77 10.51
N ILE A 6 -4.56 34.80 9.96
CA ILE A 6 -4.73 33.39 10.31
C ILE A 6 -4.01 33.24 11.66
N GLU A 7 -4.76 33.14 12.75
CA GLU A 7 -4.19 32.82 14.07
C GLU A 7 -3.55 31.43 14.05
N PRO A 8 -2.41 31.22 14.72
CA PRO A 8 -1.80 29.90 14.84
C PRO A 8 -2.58 29.08 15.86
N GLU A 9 -3.53 28.27 15.38
CA GLU A 9 -4.27 27.33 16.22
C GLU A 9 -3.47 26.04 16.41
N ALA A 10 -3.44 25.54 17.65
CA ALA A 10 -2.67 24.37 18.05
C ALA A 10 -3.10 23.09 17.27
N ALA A 11 -2.13 22.35 16.74
CA ALA A 11 -2.20 20.92 16.41
C ALA A 11 -3.03 20.20 17.47
N ARG A 12 -4.15 19.66 16.98
CA ARG A 12 -5.19 19.05 17.79
C ARG A 12 -4.67 17.68 18.22
N THR A 13 -4.46 17.50 19.53
CA THR A 13 -4.05 16.23 20.11
C THR A 13 -5.12 15.16 19.86
N PRO A 14 -4.73 13.91 19.54
CA PRO A 14 -5.66 12.79 19.42
C PRO A 14 -6.10 12.36 20.83
N LYS A 15 -7.12 13.01 21.37
CA LYS A 15 -7.83 12.51 22.56
C LYS A 15 -9.28 12.22 22.23
N GLU A 16 -9.67 11.02 22.63
CA GLU A 16 -11.02 10.42 22.59
C GLU A 16 -11.38 9.65 21.31
N ALA A 17 -10.55 8.67 20.96
CA ALA A 17 -11.06 7.44 20.38
C ALA A 17 -11.56 6.51 21.50
N SER A 18 -12.71 6.80 22.10
CA SER A 18 -13.37 5.85 23.01
C SER A 18 -14.89 5.93 22.92
N LYS A 19 -15.46 4.89 22.30
CA LYS A 19 -16.88 4.47 22.34
C LYS A 19 -17.91 5.51 21.86
N GLU A 20 -17.92 5.83 20.57
CA GLU A 20 -19.12 6.43 19.96
C GLU A 20 -20.11 5.35 19.49
N PRO A 21 -21.43 5.54 19.68
CA PRO A 21 -22.45 4.56 19.31
C PRO A 21 -22.61 4.42 17.79
N LYS A 22 -22.87 3.20 17.30
CA LYS A 22 -23.19 2.93 15.88
C LYS A 22 -24.42 3.76 15.45
N GLY A 23 -24.28 4.58 14.39
CA GLY A 23 -25.40 5.28 13.74
C GLY A 23 -25.28 6.80 13.50
N ARG A 24 -24.11 7.43 13.72
CA ARG A 24 -23.98 8.91 13.62
C ARG A 24 -23.65 9.46 12.23
N PHE A 25 -22.91 8.74 11.39
CA PHE A 25 -22.41 9.26 10.10
C PHE A 25 -23.29 8.79 8.94
N PRO A 26 -23.71 9.68 8.02
CA PRO A 26 -24.60 9.33 6.92
C PRO A 26 -23.97 8.37 5.90
N PHE A 27 -22.64 8.37 5.79
CA PHE A 27 -21.90 7.59 4.79
C PHE A 27 -20.73 6.84 5.43
N PRO A 28 -21.00 5.80 6.24
CA PRO A 28 -19.96 5.05 6.94
C PRO A 28 -19.03 4.29 5.97
N GLY A 29 -19.43 4.11 4.72
CA GLY A 29 -18.73 3.34 3.69
C GLY A 29 -19.22 1.90 3.62
N ILE A 30 -19.07 1.30 2.43
CA ILE A 30 -19.51 -0.06 2.10
C ILE A 30 -18.34 -1.02 2.39
N PRO A 31 -18.48 -1.96 3.34
CA PRO A 31 -17.42 -2.92 3.63
C PRO A 31 -17.08 -3.79 2.42
N GLY A 32 -15.79 -4.02 2.19
CA GLY A 32 -15.30 -4.94 1.19
C GLY A 32 -13.80 -5.14 1.31
N THR A 33 -13.22 -5.78 0.30
CA THR A 33 -11.80 -6.09 0.21
C THR A 33 -11.28 -5.61 -1.14
N ALA A 34 -10.24 -4.79 -1.15
CA ALA A 34 -9.74 -4.14 -2.36
C ALA A 34 -8.24 -3.83 -2.25
N ASP A 35 -7.59 -3.59 -3.39
CA ASP A 35 -6.28 -2.95 -3.42
C ASP A 35 -6.38 -1.45 -3.72
N GLY A 36 -5.27 -0.71 -3.59
CA GLY A 36 -5.27 0.74 -3.75
C GLY A 36 -5.67 1.18 -5.16
N THR A 37 -5.36 0.35 -6.17
CA THR A 37 -5.83 0.54 -7.54
C THR A 37 -7.36 0.48 -7.62
N ALA A 38 -7.96 -0.57 -7.06
CA ALA A 38 -9.41 -0.75 -7.08
C ALA A 38 -10.16 0.38 -6.36
N MET A 39 -9.61 0.90 -5.25
CA MET A 39 -10.19 2.08 -4.56
C MET A 39 -10.20 3.33 -5.43
N VAL A 40 -9.10 3.62 -6.14
CA VAL A 40 -9.04 4.75 -7.09
C VAL A 40 -10.02 4.56 -8.24
N VAL A 41 -10.05 3.37 -8.85
CA VAL A 41 -10.99 3.08 -9.95
C VAL A 41 -12.44 3.22 -9.50
N HIS A 42 -12.78 2.74 -8.30
CA HIS A 42 -14.12 2.87 -7.73
C HIS A 42 -14.55 4.33 -7.62
N VAL A 43 -13.69 5.19 -7.07
CA VAL A 43 -13.95 6.63 -6.93
C VAL A 43 -14.04 7.30 -8.29
N GLU A 44 -13.05 7.09 -9.15
CA GLU A 44 -12.88 7.87 -10.38
C GLU A 44 -13.97 7.58 -11.42
N THR A 45 -14.37 6.31 -11.59
CA THR A 45 -15.47 5.93 -12.48
C THR A 45 -16.81 6.55 -12.07
N ARG A 46 -16.99 6.82 -10.77
CA ARG A 46 -18.19 7.46 -10.20
C ARG A 46 -18.11 8.97 -10.18
N ALA A 47 -16.91 9.53 -10.04
CA ALA A 47 -16.70 10.95 -9.81
C ALA A 47 -16.44 11.76 -11.08
N THR A 48 -16.03 11.13 -12.20
CA THR A 48 -15.56 11.85 -13.40
C THR A 48 -16.40 11.59 -14.64
N GLU A 49 -16.15 12.40 -15.68
CA GLU A 49 -16.79 12.29 -16.99
C GLU A 49 -15.84 11.67 -18.02
N CYS A 50 -14.52 11.75 -17.81
CA CYS A 50 -13.54 11.11 -18.67
C CYS A 50 -12.25 10.76 -17.94
N ALA A 51 -11.53 9.77 -18.44
CA ALA A 51 -10.12 9.56 -18.17
C ALA A 51 -9.31 9.53 -19.47
N ALA A 52 -8.14 10.15 -19.45
CA ALA A 52 -7.13 10.06 -20.51
C ALA A 52 -5.84 9.55 -19.88
N ALA A 53 -5.24 8.49 -20.39
CA ALA A 53 -4.05 7.90 -19.78
C ALA A 53 -3.17 7.15 -20.79
N TYR A 54 -1.99 6.74 -20.33
CA TYR A 54 -1.06 5.86 -21.04
C TYR A 54 -0.59 4.75 -20.09
N PRO A 55 -0.45 3.49 -20.54
CA PRO A 55 -0.11 2.38 -19.66
C PRO A 55 1.35 2.45 -19.17
N ILE A 56 1.52 2.59 -17.86
CA ILE A 56 2.81 2.45 -17.18
C ILE A 56 2.66 1.74 -15.82
N THR A 57 3.45 0.70 -15.59
CA THR A 57 3.48 -0.05 -14.33
C THR A 57 3.99 0.84 -13.19
N PRO A 58 3.39 0.79 -11.97
CA PRO A 58 2.25 -0.04 -11.57
C PRO A 58 0.86 0.60 -11.76
N SER A 59 0.75 1.83 -12.30
CA SER A 59 -0.56 2.48 -12.52
C SER A 59 -1.45 1.89 -13.62
N THR A 60 -0.92 1.04 -14.52
CA THR A 60 -1.68 0.47 -15.65
C THR A 60 -3.04 -0.12 -15.25
N GLN A 61 -3.12 -0.77 -14.07
CA GLN A 61 -4.36 -1.38 -13.59
C GLN A 61 -5.46 -0.34 -13.30
N MET A 62 -5.10 0.90 -12.93
CA MET A 62 -6.09 1.96 -12.72
C MET A 62 -6.73 2.36 -14.06
N GLY A 63 -5.90 2.56 -15.09
CA GLY A 63 -6.37 2.83 -16.44
C GLY A 63 -7.25 1.71 -17.00
N MET A 64 -6.80 0.45 -16.89
CA MET A 64 -7.58 -0.70 -17.35
C MET A 64 -8.91 -0.84 -16.61
N GLY A 65 -8.93 -0.62 -15.28
CA GLY A 65 -10.18 -0.66 -14.51
C GLY A 65 -11.20 0.38 -14.98
N TYR A 66 -10.74 1.60 -15.28
CA TYR A 66 -11.58 2.65 -15.85
C TYR A 66 -12.04 2.31 -17.28
N GLN A 67 -11.13 1.81 -18.12
CA GLN A 67 -11.43 1.39 -19.50
C GLN A 67 -12.49 0.28 -19.53
N VAL A 68 -12.41 -0.69 -18.62
CA VAL A 68 -13.42 -1.76 -18.48
C VAL A 68 -14.77 -1.19 -18.06
N ALA A 69 -14.80 -0.23 -17.12
CA ALA A 69 -16.05 0.45 -16.75
C ALA A 69 -16.65 1.19 -17.95
N HIS A 70 -15.84 1.92 -18.71
CA HIS A 70 -16.28 2.61 -19.93
C HIS A 70 -16.83 1.63 -20.97
N ALA A 71 -16.10 0.55 -21.28
CA ALA A 71 -16.53 -0.46 -22.24
C ALA A 71 -17.84 -1.16 -21.86
N ASN A 72 -18.12 -1.28 -20.56
CA ASN A 72 -19.38 -1.81 -20.04
C ASN A 72 -20.52 -0.77 -19.99
N GLY A 73 -20.31 0.44 -20.52
CA GLY A 73 -21.32 1.50 -20.57
C GLY A 73 -21.62 2.14 -19.21
N PHE A 74 -20.65 2.16 -18.28
CA PHE A 74 -20.83 2.74 -16.96
C PHE A 74 -21.21 4.22 -17.05
N LYS A 75 -22.12 4.63 -16.16
CA LYS A 75 -22.53 6.03 -15.98
C LYS A 75 -22.11 6.48 -14.59
N ASN A 76 -21.56 7.67 -14.48
CA ASN A 76 -21.16 8.25 -13.20
C ASN A 76 -22.37 8.58 -12.31
N VAL A 77 -22.15 9.09 -11.10
CA VAL A 77 -23.23 9.29 -10.11
C VAL A 77 -24.25 10.38 -10.50
N TRP A 78 -23.99 11.13 -11.57
CA TRP A 78 -24.92 12.11 -12.18
C TRP A 78 -25.58 11.60 -13.46
N GLY A 79 -25.39 10.32 -13.80
CA GLY A 79 -25.98 9.68 -14.98
C GLY A 79 -25.26 9.98 -16.29
N THR A 80 -24.10 10.64 -16.26
CA THR A 80 -23.30 10.93 -17.45
C THR A 80 -22.49 9.68 -17.85
N PRO A 81 -22.57 9.21 -19.11
CA PRO A 81 -21.68 8.18 -19.62
C PRO A 81 -20.22 8.62 -19.53
N ILE A 82 -19.35 7.79 -18.96
CA ILE A 82 -17.92 8.12 -18.85
C ILE A 82 -17.21 7.89 -20.19
N GLY A 83 -16.16 8.67 -20.47
CA GLY A 83 -15.29 8.52 -21.65
C GLY A 83 -13.89 7.99 -21.31
N TRP A 84 -13.26 7.30 -22.25
CA TRP A 84 -11.87 6.83 -22.14
C TRP A 84 -11.05 7.25 -23.36
N MET A 85 -9.83 7.73 -23.12
CA MET A 85 -8.85 7.99 -24.18
C MET A 85 -7.52 7.32 -23.82
N GLU A 86 -7.05 6.43 -24.69
CA GLU A 86 -5.69 5.90 -24.66
C GLU A 86 -4.86 6.68 -25.67
N LEU A 87 -3.79 7.33 -25.21
CA LEU A 87 -2.95 8.21 -26.04
C LEU A 87 -1.66 7.49 -26.42
N GLU A 88 -0.76 8.17 -27.13
CA GLU A 88 0.52 7.61 -27.56
C GLU A 88 1.65 7.76 -26.53
N SER A 89 1.47 8.64 -25.54
CA SER A 89 2.41 8.84 -24.42
C SER A 89 1.75 9.50 -23.22
N GLU A 90 2.42 9.49 -22.07
CA GLU A 90 1.99 10.21 -20.88
C GLU A 90 1.88 11.73 -21.10
N HIS A 91 2.81 12.33 -21.85
CA HIS A 91 2.75 13.74 -22.22
C HIS A 91 1.43 14.07 -22.90
N SER A 92 1.07 13.32 -23.94
CA SER A 92 -0.15 13.54 -24.71
C SER A 92 -1.41 13.18 -23.94
N SER A 93 -1.34 12.20 -23.03
CA SER A 93 -2.44 11.93 -22.10
C SER A 93 -2.71 13.10 -21.15
N ALA A 94 -1.67 13.75 -20.63
CA ALA A 94 -1.83 14.94 -19.80
C ALA A 94 -2.40 16.11 -20.62
N SER A 95 -1.94 16.30 -21.86
CA SER A 95 -2.45 17.34 -22.77
C SER A 95 -3.91 17.10 -23.16
N ALA A 96 -4.33 15.84 -23.35
CA ALA A 96 -5.72 15.49 -23.60
C ALA A 96 -6.60 15.81 -22.38
N CYS A 97 -6.14 15.51 -21.16
CA CYS A 97 -6.85 15.92 -19.94
C CYS A 97 -6.91 17.45 -19.81
N GLU A 98 -5.82 18.16 -20.10
CA GLU A 98 -5.81 19.63 -20.12
C GLU A 98 -6.91 20.16 -21.06
N GLY A 99 -6.97 19.68 -22.30
CA GLY A 99 -8.00 20.08 -23.27
C GLY A 99 -9.42 19.75 -22.80
N TYR A 100 -9.62 18.58 -22.19
CA TYR A 100 -10.93 18.18 -21.66
C TYR A 100 -11.39 19.08 -20.51
N ALA A 101 -10.48 19.39 -19.57
CA ALA A 101 -10.74 20.28 -18.46
C ALA A 101 -10.98 21.73 -18.94
N MET A 102 -10.26 22.19 -19.96
CA MET A 102 -10.51 23.48 -20.60
C MET A 102 -11.90 23.56 -21.21
N ALA A 103 -12.44 22.46 -21.74
CA ALA A 103 -13.82 22.38 -22.24
C ALA A 103 -14.88 22.28 -21.12
N GLY A 104 -14.48 22.35 -19.85
CA GLY A 104 -15.37 22.36 -18.68
C GLY A 104 -15.70 20.98 -18.11
N GLY A 105 -15.08 19.91 -18.62
CA GLY A 105 -15.35 18.56 -18.18
C GLY A 105 -14.47 18.12 -17.00
N ARG A 106 -15.01 17.27 -16.13
CA ARG A 106 -14.25 16.66 -15.02
C ARG A 106 -13.47 15.44 -15.52
N VAL A 107 -12.15 15.55 -15.57
CA VAL A 107 -11.24 14.50 -16.07
C VAL A 107 -10.28 13.98 -14.99
N THR A 108 -9.82 12.74 -15.14
CA THR A 108 -8.74 12.13 -14.35
C THR A 108 -7.67 11.50 -15.23
N ASN A 109 -6.51 11.22 -14.64
CA ASN A 109 -5.38 10.56 -15.29
C ASN A 109 -4.68 9.64 -14.27
N PHE A 110 -4.01 8.59 -14.78
CA PHE A 110 -3.28 7.58 -14.02
C PHE A 110 -1.86 7.47 -14.56
N THR A 111 -0.85 7.63 -13.73
CA THR A 111 0.56 7.50 -14.16
C THR A 111 1.48 7.03 -13.03
N SER A 112 2.75 6.79 -13.35
CA SER A 112 3.82 6.38 -12.43
C SER A 112 5.19 6.65 -13.05
N GLY A 113 6.23 6.84 -12.25
CA GLY A 113 7.63 6.77 -12.70
C GLY A 113 7.96 7.71 -13.86
N GLN A 114 8.55 7.16 -14.93
CA GLN A 114 8.99 7.94 -16.11
C GLN A 114 7.84 8.72 -16.74
N GLY A 115 6.64 8.16 -16.71
CA GLY A 115 5.44 8.76 -17.27
C GLY A 115 5.11 10.10 -16.62
N LEU A 116 5.24 10.19 -15.29
CA LEU A 116 5.01 11.43 -14.57
C LEU A 116 6.02 12.53 -14.95
N ILE A 117 7.29 12.15 -15.12
CA ILE A 117 8.34 13.09 -15.55
C ILE A 117 8.10 13.56 -16.99
N LEU A 118 7.62 12.67 -17.86
CA LEU A 118 7.24 13.01 -19.22
C LEU A 118 6.05 13.99 -19.28
N MET A 119 5.19 14.02 -18.24
CA MET A 119 4.12 15.02 -18.10
C MET A 119 4.59 16.38 -17.59
N LYS A 120 5.81 16.52 -17.06
CA LYS A 120 6.23 17.67 -16.23
C LYS A 120 5.94 19.04 -16.88
N GLU A 121 6.21 19.18 -18.18
CA GLU A 121 5.88 20.40 -18.93
C GLU A 121 4.39 20.73 -18.88
N VAL A 122 3.54 19.74 -19.18
CA VAL A 122 2.08 19.88 -19.21
C VAL A 122 1.52 20.18 -17.81
N LEU A 123 2.12 19.62 -16.75
CA LEU A 123 1.71 19.91 -15.38
C LEU A 123 1.80 21.40 -15.03
N TYR A 124 2.84 22.10 -15.49
CA TYR A 124 2.95 23.55 -15.34
C TYR A 124 1.83 24.29 -16.08
N VAL A 125 1.43 23.80 -17.27
CA VAL A 125 0.36 24.40 -18.08
C VAL A 125 -0.99 24.21 -17.39
N ILE A 126 -1.31 23.01 -16.92
CA ILE A 126 -2.56 22.70 -16.20
C ILE A 126 -2.69 23.58 -14.95
N ALA A 127 -1.63 23.68 -14.14
CA ALA A 127 -1.61 24.53 -12.95
C ALA A 127 -1.73 26.02 -13.30
N GLY A 128 -1.03 26.49 -14.34
CA GLY A 128 -1.11 27.87 -14.81
C GLY A 128 -2.49 28.27 -15.35
N LYS A 129 -3.20 27.33 -15.97
CA LYS A 129 -4.57 27.51 -16.46
C LYS A 129 -5.62 27.34 -15.37
N ARG A 130 -5.23 26.90 -14.17
CA ARG A 130 -6.09 26.73 -12.98
C ARG A 130 -7.17 25.67 -13.18
N LEU A 131 -6.77 24.57 -13.80
CA LEU A 131 -7.67 23.47 -14.11
C LEU A 131 -7.76 22.55 -12.88
N PRO A 132 -8.95 22.37 -12.27
CA PRO A 132 -9.10 21.60 -11.04
C PRO A 132 -9.10 20.08 -11.32
N MET A 133 -7.94 19.58 -11.73
CA MET A 133 -7.71 18.17 -12.04
C MET A 133 -7.16 17.39 -10.84
N VAL A 134 -7.35 16.08 -10.86
CA VAL A 134 -6.67 15.14 -9.96
C VAL A 134 -5.86 14.14 -10.79
N LEU A 135 -4.58 14.00 -10.46
CA LEU A 135 -3.68 13.01 -11.04
C LEU A 135 -3.42 11.91 -10.00
N ASN A 136 -3.79 10.67 -10.33
CA ASN A 136 -3.63 9.53 -9.44
C ASN A 136 -2.32 8.80 -9.76
N ILE A 137 -1.47 8.63 -8.75
CA ILE A 137 -0.10 8.14 -8.92
C ILE A 137 0.15 6.91 -8.06
N ALA A 138 0.65 5.85 -8.69
CA ALA A 138 1.28 4.75 -7.97
C ALA A 138 2.80 4.98 -7.98
N SER A 139 3.29 5.74 -7.00
CA SER A 139 4.64 6.29 -6.96
C SER A 139 5.70 5.21 -7.13
N ARG A 140 6.62 5.47 -8.05
CA ARG A 140 7.57 4.51 -8.59
C ARG A 140 8.96 5.13 -8.70
N ALA A 141 9.97 4.34 -8.38
CA ALA A 141 11.37 4.73 -8.52
C ALA A 141 11.70 5.14 -9.98
N LEU A 142 12.46 6.23 -10.11
CA LEU A 142 12.93 6.66 -11.43
C LEU A 142 14.11 5.80 -11.91
N THR A 143 14.15 5.55 -13.22
CA THR A 143 15.26 4.91 -13.89
C THR A 143 16.47 5.85 -13.82
N SER A 144 17.47 5.45 -13.04
CA SER A 144 18.73 6.17 -12.90
C SER A 144 19.87 5.29 -13.40
N HIS A 145 20.62 4.64 -12.50
CA HIS A 145 21.62 3.63 -12.84
C HIS A 145 20.99 2.33 -13.40
N ALA A 146 19.73 2.06 -13.06
CA ALA A 146 18.95 0.92 -13.53
C ALA A 146 17.44 1.24 -13.52
N LEU A 147 16.67 0.47 -14.29
CA LEU A 147 15.21 0.50 -14.28
C LEU A 147 14.69 -0.23 -13.03
N ASN A 148 13.75 0.39 -12.32
CA ASN A 148 12.98 -0.27 -11.28
C ASN A 148 11.48 0.04 -11.47
N VAL A 149 10.62 -0.97 -11.37
CA VAL A 149 9.16 -0.82 -11.51
C VAL A 149 8.45 -0.54 -10.18
N HIS A 150 9.15 -0.73 -9.07
CA HIS A 150 8.64 -0.71 -7.71
C HIS A 150 8.66 0.67 -7.06
N ALA A 151 8.18 0.75 -5.81
CA ALA A 151 7.95 2.01 -5.11
C ALA A 151 9.21 2.85 -4.98
N GLY A 152 9.06 4.13 -5.27
CA GLY A 152 10.00 5.22 -5.00
C GLY A 152 9.20 6.52 -5.02
N HIS A 153 9.64 7.53 -4.29
CA HIS A 153 9.01 8.86 -4.31
C HIS A 153 9.74 9.81 -5.26
N ASP A 154 10.80 9.35 -5.93
CA ASP A 154 11.63 10.17 -6.82
C ASP A 154 10.83 10.78 -7.97
N ASP A 155 9.81 10.06 -8.47
CA ASP A 155 8.92 10.55 -9.52
C ASP A 155 8.09 11.75 -9.03
N VAL A 156 7.38 11.58 -7.93
CA VAL A 156 6.51 12.62 -7.34
C VAL A 156 7.33 13.80 -6.84
N MET A 157 8.50 13.57 -6.25
CA MET A 157 9.44 14.64 -5.88
C MET A 157 10.00 15.36 -7.11
N GLY A 158 10.17 14.66 -8.23
CA GLY A 158 10.62 15.22 -9.51
C GLY A 158 9.68 16.27 -10.10
N VAL A 159 8.42 16.33 -9.66
CA VAL A 159 7.40 17.30 -10.09
C VAL A 159 6.87 18.19 -8.96
N ALA A 160 7.51 18.19 -7.79
CA ALA A 160 7.07 18.95 -6.62
C ALA A 160 7.07 20.49 -6.79
N ASP A 161 7.68 20.98 -7.88
CA ASP A 161 7.82 22.36 -8.30
C ASP A 161 6.73 22.81 -9.31
N CYS A 162 5.87 21.91 -9.77
CA CYS A 162 4.91 22.17 -10.85
C CYS A 162 3.66 22.96 -10.43
N GLY A 163 3.51 23.30 -9.15
CA GLY A 163 2.34 24.04 -8.64
C GLY A 163 1.10 23.16 -8.44
N TRP A 164 1.30 21.90 -8.06
CA TRP A 164 0.21 20.98 -7.71
C TRP A 164 0.13 20.78 -6.20
N GLY A 165 -1.08 20.62 -5.66
CA GLY A 165 -1.25 20.00 -4.34
C GLY A 165 -0.79 18.54 -4.38
N MET A 166 -0.27 18.00 -3.29
CA MET A 166 0.33 16.66 -3.27
C MET A 166 -0.02 15.97 -1.95
N LEU A 167 -0.83 14.92 -2.05
CA LEU A 167 -1.27 14.10 -0.92
C LEU A 167 -0.68 12.68 -1.04
N PHE A 168 -0.24 12.11 0.08
CA PHE A 168 0.33 10.78 0.19
C PHE A 168 -0.54 9.91 1.10
N ALA A 169 -1.14 8.86 0.53
CA ALA A 169 -1.86 7.84 1.26
C ALA A 169 -0.88 6.85 1.90
N LYS A 170 -1.06 6.52 3.18
CA LYS A 170 -0.21 5.50 3.84
C LYS A 170 -0.74 4.07 3.71
N ASN A 171 -1.98 3.89 3.27
CA ASN A 171 -2.61 2.57 3.13
C ASN A 171 -3.75 2.59 2.09
N VAL A 172 -4.40 1.45 1.90
CA VAL A 172 -5.41 1.24 0.86
C VAL A 172 -6.70 2.01 1.10
N GLN A 173 -7.15 2.13 2.36
CA GLN A 173 -8.33 2.93 2.69
C GLN A 173 -8.10 4.40 2.31
N GLU A 174 -6.94 4.93 2.67
CA GLU A 174 -6.65 6.35 2.50
C GLU A 174 -6.54 6.79 1.06
N ILE A 175 -6.03 5.95 0.15
CA ILE A 175 -5.88 6.39 -1.24
C ILE A 175 -7.24 6.66 -1.91
N GLY A 176 -8.28 5.91 -1.55
CA GLY A 176 -9.65 6.16 -2.02
C GLY A 176 -10.26 7.41 -1.38
N ASP A 177 -10.10 7.58 -0.07
CA ASP A 177 -10.65 8.72 0.66
C ASP A 177 -9.96 10.04 0.26
N LEU A 178 -8.62 10.02 0.15
CA LEU A 178 -7.81 11.14 -0.32
C LEU A 178 -8.09 11.48 -1.79
N CYS A 179 -8.51 10.52 -2.62
CA CYS A 179 -8.94 10.80 -4.00
C CYS A 179 -10.13 11.78 -4.02
N LEU A 180 -11.11 11.59 -3.14
CA LEU A 180 -12.26 12.49 -3.00
C LEU A 180 -11.85 13.83 -2.38
N ILE A 181 -11.03 13.81 -1.32
CA ILE A 181 -10.53 15.01 -0.65
C ILE A 181 -9.71 15.89 -1.62
N ALA A 182 -8.78 15.29 -2.37
CA ALA A 182 -7.99 15.98 -3.38
C ALA A 182 -8.88 16.65 -4.43
N ARG A 183 -9.91 15.96 -4.91
CA ARG A 183 -10.83 16.49 -5.91
C ARG A 183 -11.61 17.70 -5.41
N ARG A 184 -12.19 17.58 -4.20
CA ARG A 184 -12.90 18.71 -3.60
C ARG A 184 -11.98 19.90 -3.35
N ALA A 185 -10.81 19.66 -2.78
CA ALA A 185 -9.81 20.71 -2.56
C ALA A 185 -9.37 21.37 -3.87
N SER A 186 -9.22 20.58 -4.94
CA SER A 186 -8.85 21.03 -6.28
C SER A 186 -9.92 21.96 -6.87
N GLU A 187 -11.19 21.54 -6.84
CA GLU A 187 -12.33 22.33 -7.35
C GLU A 187 -12.57 23.60 -6.53
N ASP A 188 -12.45 23.54 -5.20
CA ASP A 188 -12.69 24.69 -4.32
C ASP A 188 -11.56 25.73 -4.37
N SER A 189 -10.35 25.33 -4.80
CA SER A 189 -9.18 26.23 -4.89
C SER A 189 -8.77 26.62 -6.31
N LEU A 190 -9.22 25.88 -7.32
CA LEU A 190 -8.72 25.93 -8.71
C LEU A 190 -7.23 25.61 -8.85
N VAL A 191 -6.69 24.82 -7.92
CA VAL A 191 -5.32 24.31 -7.96
C VAL A 191 -5.40 22.80 -8.17
N PRO A 192 -4.70 22.23 -9.17
CA PRO A 192 -4.75 20.78 -9.40
C PRO A 192 -4.03 19.99 -8.29
N PHE A 193 -4.41 18.74 -8.07
CA PHE A 193 -3.88 17.88 -7.00
C PHE A 193 -3.34 16.53 -7.51
N ILE A 194 -2.24 16.10 -6.93
CA ILE A 194 -1.69 14.75 -7.01
C ILE A 194 -2.20 13.95 -5.81
N ASN A 195 -2.77 12.78 -6.10
CA ASN A 195 -3.15 11.78 -5.11
C ASN A 195 -2.21 10.57 -5.26
N SER A 196 -1.24 10.44 -4.36
CA SER A 196 -0.15 9.47 -4.43
C SER A 196 -0.32 8.33 -3.43
N GLN A 197 0.02 7.12 -3.89
CA GLN A 197 0.19 5.91 -3.09
C GLN A 197 1.50 5.21 -3.46
N ASP A 198 2.06 4.39 -2.57
CA ASP A 198 3.28 3.65 -2.86
C ASP A 198 3.02 2.52 -3.88
N GLY A 199 3.79 2.50 -4.96
CA GLY A 199 3.70 1.48 -6.01
C GLY A 199 3.91 0.07 -5.48
N PHE A 200 3.00 -0.85 -5.79
CA PHE A 200 2.89 -2.20 -5.24
C PHE A 200 2.56 -2.27 -3.75
N LEU A 201 3.28 -1.55 -2.88
CA LEU A 201 3.09 -1.61 -1.42
C LEU A 201 1.73 -1.11 -0.95
N THR A 202 1.07 -0.24 -1.74
CA THR A 202 -0.32 0.17 -1.52
C THR A 202 -1.17 -0.12 -2.75
N SER A 203 -0.65 0.12 -3.97
CA SER A 203 -1.45 -0.04 -5.19
C SER A 203 -1.87 -1.46 -5.51
N HIS A 204 -1.15 -2.47 -5.00
CA HIS A 204 -1.42 -3.89 -5.21
C HIS A 204 -1.61 -4.69 -3.92
N THR A 205 -1.41 -4.05 -2.76
CA THR A 205 -1.75 -4.64 -1.46
C THR A 205 -3.24 -4.63 -1.29
N ILE A 206 -3.81 -5.76 -0.92
CA ILE A 206 -5.23 -5.90 -0.64
C ILE A 206 -5.45 -5.73 0.85
N GLU A 207 -6.47 -4.95 1.21
CA GLU A 207 -6.92 -4.76 2.59
C GLU A 207 -8.45 -4.78 2.64
N ASN A 208 -9.01 -4.99 3.83
CA ASN A 208 -10.39 -4.61 4.07
C ASN A 208 -10.52 -3.09 4.02
N VAL A 209 -11.53 -2.63 3.30
CA VAL A 209 -11.81 -1.22 3.07
C VAL A 209 -13.30 -0.93 3.19
N LEU A 210 -13.58 0.36 3.31
CA LEU A 210 -14.90 0.97 3.28
C LEU A 210 -14.98 1.78 1.99
N PHE A 211 -15.60 1.21 0.97
CA PHE A 211 -15.82 1.91 -0.29
C PHE A 211 -16.76 3.10 -0.10
N PRO A 212 -16.49 4.26 -0.70
CA PRO A 212 -17.42 5.38 -0.66
C PRO A 212 -18.70 5.05 -1.43
N GLU A 213 -19.85 5.36 -0.85
CA GLU A 213 -21.16 5.23 -1.48
C GLU A 213 -21.30 6.20 -2.66
N ASP A 214 -22.05 5.82 -3.69
CA ASP A 214 -22.35 6.70 -4.84
C ASP A 214 -22.99 8.02 -4.37
N GLU A 215 -23.86 7.94 -3.36
CA GLU A 215 -24.54 9.09 -2.77
C GLU A 215 -23.57 10.00 -1.99
N LEU A 216 -22.57 9.43 -1.30
CA LEU A 216 -21.49 10.21 -0.69
C LEU A 216 -20.76 11.01 -1.75
N ILE A 217 -20.35 10.37 -2.85
CA ILE A 217 -19.62 11.03 -3.95
C ILE A 217 -20.46 12.16 -4.54
N ARG A 218 -21.75 11.90 -4.79
CA ARG A 218 -22.70 12.86 -5.35
C ARG A 218 -22.86 14.10 -4.46
N VAL A 219 -23.08 13.91 -3.15
CA VAL A 219 -23.28 15.00 -2.19
C VAL A 219 -21.98 15.73 -1.86
N TYR A 220 -20.88 14.99 -1.71
CA TYR A 220 -19.60 15.55 -1.28
C TYR A 220 -18.91 16.36 -2.38
N LEU A 221 -18.99 15.92 -3.65
CA LEU A 221 -18.37 16.63 -4.77
C LEU A 221 -19.34 17.61 -5.43
N GLY A 222 -20.63 17.28 -5.52
CA GLY A 222 -21.58 18.02 -6.33
C GLY A 222 -21.37 17.81 -7.84
N ASP A 223 -22.36 18.24 -8.62
CA ASP A 223 -22.36 18.08 -10.07
C ASP A 223 -21.21 18.88 -10.72
N PRO A 224 -20.32 18.25 -11.51
CA PRO A 224 -19.22 18.96 -12.14
C PRO A 224 -19.69 20.10 -13.05
N ARG A 225 -20.87 19.99 -13.67
CA ARG A 225 -21.42 20.98 -14.60
C ARG A 225 -21.80 22.30 -13.91
N GLU A 226 -21.98 22.27 -12.60
CA GLU A 226 -22.26 23.47 -11.79
C GLU A 226 -21.00 24.11 -11.20
N LYS A 227 -19.89 23.36 -11.14
CA LYS A 227 -18.65 23.76 -10.47
C LYS A 227 -17.50 24.10 -11.41
N ILE A 228 -17.32 23.31 -12.46
CA ILE A 228 -16.20 23.44 -13.39
C ILE A 228 -16.63 24.40 -14.49
N LYS A 229 -15.87 25.49 -14.64
CA LYS A 229 -16.16 26.51 -15.65
C LYS A 229 -15.46 26.16 -16.95
N PRO A 230 -16.17 26.06 -18.09
CA PRO A 230 -15.53 25.92 -19.39
C PRO A 230 -14.73 27.18 -19.70
N LEU A 231 -13.45 27.01 -20.03
CA LEU A 231 -12.62 28.06 -20.59
C LEU A 231 -12.71 28.07 -22.13
N PHE A 232 -13.02 26.92 -22.73
CA PHE A 232 -13.34 26.78 -24.16
C PHE A 232 -14.84 26.66 -24.33
N ASP A 233 -15.48 27.81 -24.53
CA ASP A 233 -16.89 27.93 -24.86
C ASP A 233 -17.05 28.83 -26.10
N PRO A 234 -17.56 28.33 -27.24
CA PRO A 234 -17.80 29.15 -28.42
C PRO A 234 -18.78 30.32 -28.19
N ALA A 235 -19.67 30.22 -27.19
CA ALA A 235 -20.57 31.30 -26.81
C ALA A 235 -19.87 32.41 -26.00
N PHE A 236 -18.79 32.07 -25.30
CA PHE A 236 -17.98 33.00 -24.49
C PHE A 236 -16.49 32.84 -24.83
N PRO A 237 -16.07 33.23 -26.06
CA PRO A 237 -14.73 32.92 -26.55
C PRO A 237 -13.65 33.57 -25.69
N LEU A 238 -12.70 32.76 -25.24
CA LEU A 238 -11.53 33.17 -24.46
C LEU A 238 -10.26 32.72 -25.19
N MET A 239 -9.27 33.60 -25.27
CA MET A 239 -7.91 33.23 -25.67
C MET A 239 -7.08 32.91 -24.42
N SER A 240 -6.51 31.70 -24.36
CA SER A 240 -5.68 31.22 -23.25
C SER A 240 -4.32 30.72 -23.76
N GLY A 241 -3.26 30.89 -22.97
CA GLY A 241 -1.91 30.46 -23.34
C GLY A 241 -1.21 31.35 -24.38
N THR A 242 -1.41 32.67 -24.31
CA THR A 242 -0.76 33.61 -25.22
C THR A 242 0.73 33.75 -24.95
N VAL A 243 1.48 34.19 -25.96
CA VAL A 243 2.84 34.69 -25.78
C VAL A 243 2.77 36.04 -25.07
N GLN A 244 3.41 36.16 -23.91
CA GLN A 244 3.47 37.38 -23.12
C GLN A 244 4.91 37.90 -23.04
N ASN A 245 5.08 39.21 -23.19
CA ASN A 245 6.35 39.87 -22.91
C ASN A 245 6.57 40.02 -21.39
N GLN A 246 7.75 40.49 -21.01
CA GLN A 246 8.30 40.40 -19.65
C GLN A 246 7.41 41.05 -18.58
N ASP A 247 6.82 42.20 -18.88
CA ASP A 247 5.96 42.97 -17.97
C ASP A 247 4.66 42.22 -17.62
N SER A 248 3.97 41.73 -18.65
CA SER A 248 2.71 41.02 -18.53
C SER A 248 2.91 39.64 -17.92
N TYR A 249 3.98 38.95 -18.28
CA TYR A 249 4.30 37.62 -17.76
C TYR A 249 4.55 37.67 -16.25
N MET A 250 5.39 38.60 -15.76
CA MET A 250 5.66 38.71 -14.33
C MET A 250 4.39 39.01 -13.54
N ASN A 251 3.54 39.91 -14.03
CA ASN A 251 2.26 40.22 -13.40
C ASN A 251 1.35 38.98 -13.31
N GLY A 252 1.15 38.26 -14.41
CA GLY A 252 0.33 37.04 -14.43
C GLY A 252 0.90 35.94 -13.52
N LYS A 253 2.22 35.71 -13.59
CA LYS A 253 2.90 34.66 -12.82
C LYS A 253 2.90 34.92 -11.32
N ILE A 254 2.89 36.17 -10.87
CA ILE A 254 2.73 36.50 -9.45
C ILE A 254 1.24 36.50 -9.06
N ALA A 255 0.34 36.99 -9.93
CA ALA A 255 -1.09 37.03 -9.66
C ALA A 255 -1.72 35.66 -9.39
N GLN A 256 -1.17 34.57 -9.98
CA GLN A 256 -1.65 33.21 -9.72
C GLN A 256 -1.64 32.83 -8.23
N ARG A 257 -0.80 33.48 -7.39
CA ARG A 257 -0.70 33.18 -5.95
C ARG A 257 -2.04 33.28 -5.22
N CYS A 258 -2.94 34.16 -5.65
CA CYS A 258 -4.26 34.29 -5.03
C CYS A 258 -5.12 32.99 -5.09
N PHE A 259 -4.80 32.05 -5.98
CA PHE A 259 -5.43 30.72 -6.01
C PHE A 259 -4.72 29.76 -5.06
N TYR A 260 -3.39 29.75 -5.07
CA TYR A 260 -2.57 28.94 -4.14
C TYR A 260 -2.82 29.31 -2.67
N ASP A 261 -3.07 30.58 -2.35
CA ASP A 261 -3.40 31.05 -1.01
C ASP A 261 -4.72 30.45 -0.48
N LYS A 262 -5.60 29.98 -1.37
CA LYS A 262 -6.88 29.31 -1.01
C LYS A 262 -6.69 27.82 -0.75
N ALA A 263 -5.70 27.18 -1.38
CA ALA A 263 -5.53 25.73 -1.34
C ALA A 263 -5.41 25.16 0.10
N PRO A 264 -4.69 25.77 1.06
CA PRO A 264 -4.65 25.26 2.43
C PRO A 264 -6.01 25.25 3.14
N ALA A 265 -6.83 26.29 2.93
CA ALA A 265 -8.16 26.36 3.53
C ALA A 265 -9.12 25.38 2.83
N ALA A 266 -9.07 25.30 1.51
CA ALA A 266 -9.86 24.35 0.73
C ALA A 266 -9.57 22.89 1.14
N LEU A 267 -8.30 22.53 1.30
CA LEU A 267 -7.89 21.19 1.71
C LEU A 267 -8.39 20.83 3.11
N ARG A 268 -8.25 21.74 4.09
CA ARG A 268 -8.77 21.51 5.45
C ARG A 268 -10.29 21.39 5.48
N ASN A 269 -11.00 22.28 4.77
CA ASN A 269 -12.46 22.22 4.68
C ASN A 269 -12.93 20.92 4.03
N ALA A 270 -12.21 20.42 3.02
CA ALA A 270 -12.48 19.12 2.41
C ALA A 270 -12.31 17.98 3.44
N MET A 271 -11.19 17.94 4.17
CA MET A 271 -10.96 16.93 5.21
C MET A 271 -12.01 16.98 6.33
N ASP A 272 -12.38 18.17 6.81
CA ASP A 272 -13.39 18.35 7.86
C ASP A 272 -14.78 17.90 7.42
N GLU A 273 -15.17 18.25 6.20
CA GLU A 273 -16.44 17.82 5.64
C GLU A 273 -16.48 16.31 5.38
N PHE A 274 -15.36 15.75 4.92
CA PHE A 274 -15.22 14.31 4.76
C PHE A 274 -15.42 13.58 6.10
N HIS A 275 -14.82 14.09 7.17
CA HIS A 275 -15.03 13.56 8.52
C HIS A 275 -16.48 13.70 8.98
N ARG A 276 -17.13 14.85 8.74
CA ARG A 276 -18.53 15.06 9.10
C ARG A 276 -19.47 14.03 8.46
N LEU A 277 -19.18 13.65 7.21
CA LEU A 277 -20.01 12.73 6.43
C LEU A 277 -19.69 11.26 6.70
N THR A 278 -18.44 10.93 6.96
CA THR A 278 -17.96 9.53 6.98
C THR A 278 -17.48 9.03 8.33
N GLY A 279 -17.18 9.95 9.25
CA GLY A 279 -16.50 9.68 10.51
C GLY A 279 -14.99 9.48 10.38
N ARG A 280 -14.45 9.33 9.17
CA ARG A 280 -13.00 9.14 8.94
C ARG A 280 -12.31 10.50 8.90
N ARG A 281 -11.37 10.71 9.83
CA ARG A 281 -10.68 12.00 10.03
C ARG A 281 -9.33 12.00 9.32
N TYR A 282 -9.05 13.08 8.61
CA TYR A 282 -7.78 13.36 7.97
C TYR A 282 -7.27 14.73 8.41
N ASP A 283 -5.95 14.90 8.41
CA ASP A 283 -5.28 16.18 8.63
C ASP A 283 -4.01 16.20 7.76
N LEU A 284 -3.37 17.37 7.64
CA LEU A 284 -2.16 17.56 6.82
C LEU A 284 -0.97 16.74 7.35
N VAL A 285 -0.95 16.53 8.66
CA VAL A 285 -0.02 15.63 9.35
C VAL A 285 -0.80 14.81 10.35
N GLU A 286 -0.39 13.56 10.57
CA GLU A 286 -0.92 12.72 11.62
C GLU A 286 0.17 12.41 12.63
N ALA A 287 -0.10 12.74 13.89
CA ALA A 287 0.79 12.48 15.00
C ALA A 287 0.34 11.21 15.74
N TYR A 288 1.26 10.27 15.94
CA TYR A 288 1.04 9.03 16.67
C TYR A 288 2.01 8.95 17.85
N ARG A 289 1.48 8.84 19.09
CA ARG A 289 2.27 8.77 20.34
C ARG A 289 3.22 9.96 20.56
N MET A 290 2.79 11.16 20.20
CA MET A 290 3.64 12.37 20.25
C MET A 290 3.48 13.20 21.53
N GLU A 291 2.49 12.90 22.39
CA GLU A 291 2.12 13.73 23.54
C GLU A 291 3.25 13.84 24.57
N ASP A 292 4.01 12.76 24.76
CA ASP A 292 5.12 12.62 25.70
C ASP A 292 6.44 12.20 25.02
N ALA A 293 6.51 12.27 23.68
CA ALA A 293 7.64 11.79 22.92
C ALA A 293 8.91 12.63 23.15
N ASP A 294 10.02 11.94 23.41
CA ASP A 294 11.37 12.50 23.40
C ASP A 294 12.02 12.41 22.01
N TYR A 295 11.56 11.47 21.17
CA TYR A 295 12.10 11.21 19.84
C TYR A 295 10.96 11.00 18.84
N ALA A 296 11.20 11.26 17.55
CA ALA A 296 10.19 11.03 16.53
C ALA A 296 10.75 10.42 15.24
N VAL A 297 9.94 9.61 14.56
CA VAL A 297 10.13 9.27 13.15
C VAL A 297 9.18 10.12 12.32
N VAL A 298 9.68 10.73 11.25
CA VAL A 298 8.89 11.46 10.26
C VAL A 298 8.93 10.69 8.94
N ALA A 299 7.79 10.41 8.34
CA ALA A 299 7.72 9.66 7.08
C ALA A 299 6.46 10.00 6.27
N MET A 300 6.43 9.56 5.02
CA MET A 300 5.29 9.61 4.10
C MET A 300 4.96 8.21 3.58
N GLY A 301 3.72 8.01 3.14
CA GLY A 301 3.29 6.75 2.52
C GLY A 301 3.33 5.57 3.48
N SER A 302 3.45 4.36 2.93
CA SER A 302 3.36 3.10 3.68
C SER A 302 4.43 2.93 4.77
N THR A 303 5.57 3.61 4.62
CA THR A 303 6.64 3.64 5.62
C THR A 303 6.16 4.24 6.93
N ALA A 304 5.29 5.26 6.88
CA ALA A 304 4.77 5.90 8.07
C ALA A 304 3.88 4.95 8.89
N GLU A 305 3.05 4.13 8.24
CA GLU A 305 2.20 3.16 8.93
C GLU A 305 3.01 2.04 9.59
N THR A 306 4.07 1.57 8.91
CA THR A 306 5.01 0.59 9.49
C THR A 306 5.75 1.17 10.71
N ALA A 307 6.12 2.45 10.65
CA ALA A 307 6.72 3.14 11.80
C ALA A 307 5.73 3.27 12.97
N MET A 308 4.44 3.53 12.71
CA MET A 308 3.40 3.57 13.76
C MET A 308 3.25 2.22 14.45
N ALA A 309 3.18 1.12 13.70
CA ALA A 309 3.13 -0.24 14.27
C ALA A 309 4.33 -0.52 15.17
N THR A 310 5.51 -0.04 14.77
CA THR A 310 6.77 -0.29 15.50
C THR A 310 6.96 0.62 16.71
N ALA A 311 6.34 1.81 16.72
CA ALA A 311 6.52 2.79 17.79
C ALA A 311 6.09 2.23 19.16
N ASP A 312 4.97 1.50 19.23
CA ASP A 312 4.50 0.89 20.47
C ASP A 312 5.50 -0.17 21.00
N HIS A 313 6.12 -0.94 20.12
CA HIS A 313 7.20 -1.87 20.49
C HIS A 313 8.43 -1.12 21.02
N ILE A 314 8.90 -0.08 20.33
CA ILE A 314 10.06 0.73 20.76
C ILE A 314 9.79 1.38 22.13
N ARG A 315 8.55 1.85 22.36
CA ARG A 315 8.13 2.39 23.65
C ARG A 315 8.17 1.34 24.76
N SER A 316 7.85 0.08 24.48
CA SER A 316 8.01 -1.02 25.45
C SER A 316 9.46 -1.26 25.89
N LEU A 317 10.43 -0.82 25.09
CA LEU A 317 11.86 -0.83 25.43
C LEU A 317 12.31 0.40 26.24
N GLY A 318 11.36 1.24 26.69
CA GLY A 318 11.63 2.44 27.50
C GLY A 318 11.97 3.70 26.71
N ILE A 319 11.88 3.66 25.38
CA ILE A 319 12.20 4.80 24.51
C ILE A 319 10.91 5.53 24.15
N LYS A 320 10.72 6.76 24.64
CA LYS A 320 9.56 7.59 24.32
C LYS A 320 9.63 8.12 22.90
N ILE A 321 9.29 7.28 21.93
CA ILE A 321 9.22 7.63 20.52
C ILE A 321 7.77 7.88 20.09
N GLY A 322 7.59 8.77 19.13
CA GLY A 322 6.36 8.93 18.37
C GLY A 322 6.62 8.95 16.86
N VAL A 323 5.56 9.08 16.08
CA VAL A 323 5.62 9.12 14.61
C VAL A 323 4.81 10.30 14.10
N VAL A 324 5.33 10.98 13.09
CA VAL A 324 4.63 12.03 12.34
C VAL A 324 4.54 11.59 10.89
N ASN A 325 3.33 11.20 10.47
CA ASN A 325 3.02 10.95 9.06
C ASN A 325 2.69 12.28 8.37
N VAL A 326 3.29 12.52 7.21
CA VAL A 326 3.03 13.71 6.40
C VAL A 326 2.05 13.34 5.27
N THR A 327 0.77 13.61 5.49
CA THR A 327 -0.28 13.35 4.50
C THR A 327 -0.22 14.35 3.35
N SER A 328 0.04 15.62 3.64
CA SER A 328 0.18 16.68 2.62
C SER A 328 1.63 17.11 2.50
N PHE A 329 2.24 16.90 1.34
CA PHE A 329 3.56 17.45 1.02
C PHE A 329 3.45 18.85 0.38
N ARG A 330 2.35 19.08 -0.34
CA ARG A 330 1.94 20.39 -0.87
C ARG A 330 0.43 20.58 -0.63
N PRO A 331 0.00 21.72 -0.05
CA PRO A 331 0.83 22.73 0.61
C PRO A 331 1.59 22.14 1.82
N PHE A 332 2.85 22.51 1.98
CA PHE A 332 3.69 21.90 3.03
C PHE A 332 3.22 22.34 4.44
N PRO A 333 2.98 21.39 5.38
CA PRO A 333 2.41 21.67 6.69
C PRO A 333 3.46 22.11 7.72
N GLY A 334 4.29 23.08 7.35
CA GLY A 334 5.40 23.57 8.17
C GLY A 334 5.01 23.92 9.62
N PRO A 335 3.95 24.70 9.86
CA PRO A 335 3.50 25.01 11.23
C PRO A 335 3.14 23.77 12.06
N GLN A 336 2.42 22.80 11.47
CA GLN A 336 1.99 21.59 12.15
C GLN A 336 3.18 20.65 12.43
N ILE A 337 4.13 20.55 11.50
CA ILE A 337 5.39 19.81 11.68
C ILE A 337 6.19 20.39 12.85
N VAL A 338 6.42 21.72 12.84
CA VAL A 338 7.14 22.40 13.93
C VAL A 338 6.43 22.17 15.26
N GLN A 339 5.11 22.28 15.27
CA GLN A 339 4.36 22.05 16.50
C GLN A 339 4.54 20.63 17.03
N ALA A 340 4.42 19.62 16.17
CA ALA A 340 4.56 18.21 16.56
C ALA A 340 5.97 17.90 17.07
N LEU A 341 7.01 18.49 16.45
CA LEU A 341 8.40 18.11 16.69
C LEU A 341 9.15 19.06 17.65
N SER A 342 8.64 20.26 17.95
CA SER A 342 9.36 21.28 18.74
C SER A 342 9.83 20.80 20.12
N ARG A 343 9.12 19.83 20.71
CA ARG A 343 9.40 19.30 22.05
C ARG A 343 10.36 18.12 22.06
N VAL A 344 10.61 17.48 20.92
CA VAL A 344 11.48 16.31 20.87
C VAL A 344 12.96 16.71 21.00
N LYS A 345 13.79 15.77 21.45
CA LYS A 345 15.25 15.92 21.51
C LYS A 345 15.84 15.80 20.11
N ALA A 346 15.39 14.80 19.35
CA ALA A 346 15.80 14.51 18.00
C ALA A 346 14.68 13.83 17.18
N PHE A 347 14.78 13.89 15.86
CA PHE A 347 13.92 13.14 14.95
C PHE A 347 14.70 12.55 13.77
N SER A 348 14.22 11.43 13.24
CA SER A 348 14.69 10.83 12.00
C SER A 348 13.62 10.99 10.93
N VAL A 349 13.97 11.57 9.80
CA VAL A 349 13.13 11.58 8.60
C VAL A 349 13.51 10.38 7.75
N ILE A 350 12.56 9.51 7.42
CA ILE A 350 12.81 8.33 6.58
C ILE A 350 12.11 8.55 5.23
N GLU A 351 12.90 8.63 4.18
CA GLU A 351 12.44 8.96 2.84
C GLU A 351 12.66 7.82 1.86
N ARG A 352 11.68 7.64 0.96
CA ARG A 352 11.72 6.69 -0.15
C ARG A 352 12.27 7.35 -1.42
N CYS A 353 13.26 8.21 -1.27
CA CYS A 353 14.01 8.85 -2.34
C CYS A 353 15.43 9.14 -1.85
N ASP A 354 16.36 9.27 -2.79
CA ASP A 354 17.74 9.66 -2.49
C ASP A 354 18.23 10.65 -3.54
N VAL A 355 18.53 11.88 -3.13
CA VAL A 355 18.95 12.96 -4.04
C VAL A 355 20.31 13.52 -3.59
N PRO A 356 21.43 12.89 -3.98
CA PRO A 356 22.74 13.13 -3.37
C PRO A 356 23.28 14.57 -3.43
N PHE A 357 22.84 15.37 -4.41
CA PHE A 357 23.30 16.76 -4.55
C PHE A 357 22.41 17.80 -3.84
N MET A 358 21.28 17.38 -3.25
CA MET A 358 20.53 18.27 -2.37
C MET A 358 21.22 18.37 -1.00
N VAL A 359 20.92 19.45 -0.27
CA VAL A 359 21.46 19.63 1.10
C VAL A 359 21.07 18.46 2.00
N ASP A 360 19.84 18.00 1.87
CA ASP A 360 19.27 16.76 2.37
C ASP A 360 18.17 16.31 1.41
N ASN A 361 17.60 15.12 1.63
CA ASN A 361 16.46 14.66 0.85
C ASN A 361 15.24 15.62 1.00
N PRO A 362 14.29 15.62 0.04
CA PRO A 362 13.25 16.63 -0.06
C PRO A 362 12.41 16.86 1.21
N LEU A 363 11.91 15.80 1.87
CA LEU A 363 11.12 15.95 3.09
C LEU A 363 11.96 16.46 4.24
N THR A 364 13.18 15.96 4.40
CA THR A 364 14.13 16.43 5.42
C THR A 364 14.39 17.93 5.24
N THR A 365 14.66 18.36 4.01
CA THR A 365 14.88 19.77 3.67
C THR A 365 13.68 20.64 4.05
N GLU A 366 12.45 20.20 3.77
CA GLU A 366 11.23 20.95 4.10
C GLU A 366 10.98 21.03 5.61
N VAL A 367 11.25 19.95 6.35
CA VAL A 367 11.16 19.93 7.82
C VAL A 367 12.17 20.88 8.45
N GLU A 368 13.43 20.84 8.01
CA GLU A 368 14.48 21.75 8.50
C GLU A 368 14.17 23.21 8.14
N ALA A 369 13.67 23.48 6.92
CA ALA A 369 13.24 24.81 6.50
C ALA A 369 12.04 25.33 7.31
N ALA A 370 11.09 24.48 7.67
CA ALA A 370 9.97 24.83 8.54
C ALA A 370 10.45 25.25 9.93
N PHE A 371 11.42 24.52 10.50
CA PHE A 371 12.05 24.89 11.77
C PHE A 371 12.85 26.19 11.67
N ALA A 372 13.60 26.41 10.58
CA ALA A 372 14.30 27.67 10.35
C ALA A 372 13.31 28.86 10.35
N LYS A 373 12.16 28.72 9.66
CA LYS A 373 11.10 29.75 9.68
C LYS A 373 10.56 30.02 11.07
N ALA A 374 10.34 29.00 11.87
CA ALA A 374 9.89 29.12 13.26
C ALA A 374 10.91 29.86 14.15
N VAL A 375 12.20 29.53 14.03
CA VAL A 375 13.29 30.20 14.77
C VAL A 375 13.44 31.67 14.36
N MET A 376 13.25 31.97 13.07
CA MET A 376 13.26 33.36 12.56
C MET A 376 12.01 34.17 12.98
N GLY A 377 11.04 33.58 13.68
CA GLY A 377 9.81 34.27 14.08
C GLY A 377 8.86 34.57 12.91
N THR A 378 8.86 33.72 11.87
CA THR A 378 7.99 33.89 10.71
C THR A 378 6.52 33.81 11.12
N ALA A 379 5.69 34.76 10.68
CA ALA A 379 4.26 34.78 11.00
C ALA A 379 3.57 33.45 10.60
N GLY A 380 2.71 32.94 11.49
CA GLY A 380 1.99 31.69 11.30
C GLY A 380 2.74 30.42 11.73
N TYR A 381 4.02 30.51 12.09
CA TYR A 381 4.77 29.41 12.67
C TYR A 381 4.73 29.46 14.20
N PRO A 382 4.64 28.30 14.89
CA PRO A 382 4.85 28.25 16.34
C PRO A 382 6.24 28.76 16.70
N ALA A 383 6.37 29.42 17.84
CA ALA A 383 7.68 29.85 18.34
C ALA A 383 8.57 28.63 18.65
N ALA A 384 9.77 28.60 18.08
CA ALA A 384 10.78 27.58 18.36
C ALA A 384 12.09 28.25 18.78
N SER A 385 12.65 27.84 19.92
CA SER A 385 13.92 28.36 20.43
C SER A 385 15.15 27.65 19.86
N ARG A 386 14.95 26.46 19.28
CA ARG A 386 15.99 25.64 18.65
C ARG A 386 15.38 24.74 17.59
N ILE A 387 16.25 24.19 16.75
CA ILE A 387 15.93 23.07 15.86
C ILE A 387 16.31 21.78 16.61
N PRO A 388 15.40 20.81 16.82
CA PRO A 388 15.77 19.48 17.32
C PRO A 388 16.80 18.81 16.41
N LYS A 389 17.59 17.88 16.94
CA LYS A 389 18.59 17.21 16.10
C LYS A 389 17.91 16.38 15.02
N ALA A 390 18.16 16.72 13.75
CA ALA A 390 17.61 16.04 12.59
C ALA A 390 18.57 14.95 12.08
N PHE A 391 18.01 13.79 11.75
CA PHE A 391 18.69 12.70 11.05
C PHE A 391 17.94 12.42 9.74
N SER A 392 18.69 12.20 8.66
CA SER A 392 18.16 11.93 7.31
C SER A 392 18.39 10.46 6.95
N GLY A 393 17.32 9.72 6.74
CA GLY A 393 17.34 8.31 6.41
C GLY A 393 16.80 8.03 5.02
N THR A 394 17.54 7.27 4.22
CA THR A 394 17.07 6.72 2.94
C THR A 394 16.68 5.25 3.14
N GLY A 395 15.48 4.86 2.75
CA GLY A 395 15.01 3.47 2.80
C GLY A 395 13.81 3.24 1.90
N GLY A 396 13.56 1.99 1.51
CA GLY A 396 12.36 1.67 0.73
C GLY A 396 12.48 1.89 -0.79
N LEU A 397 13.65 2.31 -1.29
CA LEU A 397 13.90 2.52 -2.72
C LEU A 397 13.64 1.23 -3.51
N GLY A 398 12.86 1.31 -4.58
CA GLY A 398 12.53 0.14 -5.39
C GLY A 398 11.79 -0.95 -4.63
N SER A 399 10.94 -0.58 -3.67
CA SER A 399 10.28 -1.48 -2.70
C SER A 399 11.24 -2.42 -1.94
N ARG A 400 12.50 -2.02 -1.73
CA ARG A 400 13.35 -2.69 -0.74
C ARG A 400 12.68 -2.60 0.64
N ASP A 401 12.71 -3.67 1.42
CA ASP A 401 11.96 -3.73 2.67
C ASP A 401 12.47 -2.72 3.72
N VAL A 402 11.54 -2.00 4.36
CA VAL A 402 11.77 -1.22 5.57
C VAL A 402 10.97 -1.89 6.69
N THR A 403 11.61 -2.84 7.34
CA THR A 403 11.01 -3.68 8.39
C THR A 403 10.94 -2.96 9.75
N PRO A 404 10.17 -3.49 10.72
CA PRO A 404 10.21 -3.01 12.10
C PRO A 404 11.62 -2.94 12.70
N GLY A 405 12.49 -3.92 12.42
CA GLY A 405 13.89 -3.91 12.86
C GLY A 405 14.67 -2.69 12.39
N HIS A 406 14.40 -2.19 11.18
CA HIS A 406 15.00 -0.95 10.66
C HIS A 406 14.51 0.30 11.40
N ILE A 407 13.23 0.35 11.78
CA ILE A 407 12.69 1.48 12.57
C ILE A 407 13.29 1.48 13.98
N VAL A 408 13.49 0.31 14.59
CA VAL A 408 14.22 0.16 15.86
C VAL A 408 15.67 0.65 15.71
N ALA A 409 16.34 0.30 14.61
CA ALA A 409 17.70 0.75 14.34
C ALA A 409 17.78 2.28 14.19
N ALA A 410 16.82 2.90 13.50
CA ALA A 410 16.72 4.36 13.40
C ALA A 410 16.51 5.03 14.76
N ALA A 411 15.70 4.43 15.65
CA ALA A 411 15.53 4.92 17.02
C ALA A 411 16.83 4.85 17.84
N LYS A 412 17.57 3.74 17.75
CA LYS A 412 18.88 3.58 18.38
C LYS A 412 19.92 4.58 17.85
N ASN A 413 19.90 4.85 16.55
CA ASN A 413 20.76 5.86 15.93
C ASN A 413 20.48 7.27 16.49
N MET A 414 19.21 7.64 16.69
CA MET A 414 18.86 8.89 17.36
C MET A 414 19.37 8.97 18.81
N LEU A 415 19.24 7.87 19.57
CA LEU A 415 19.72 7.79 20.95
C LEU A 415 21.25 7.92 21.07
N ALA A 416 21.99 7.51 20.04
CA ALA A 416 23.44 7.67 20.00
C ALA A 416 23.88 9.15 19.89
N GLY A 417 22.95 10.07 19.58
CA GLY A 417 23.23 11.50 19.53
C GLY A 417 24.31 11.82 18.51
N ASP A 418 25.39 12.46 18.93
CA ASP A 418 26.53 12.83 18.04
C ASP A 418 27.37 11.65 17.56
N ARG A 419 27.22 10.47 18.20
CA ARG A 419 27.83 9.23 17.72
C ARG A 419 26.97 8.51 16.67
N GLY A 420 25.71 8.93 16.49
CA GLY A 420 24.84 8.42 15.45
C GLY A 420 25.21 8.99 14.08
N LYS A 421 24.88 8.27 13.01
CA LYS A 421 25.07 8.73 11.63
C LYS A 421 23.97 9.72 11.28
N ARG A 422 24.32 10.98 11.00
CA ARG A 422 23.35 12.02 10.56
C ARG A 422 22.57 11.54 9.33
N TYR A 423 23.31 11.18 8.28
CA TYR A 423 22.75 10.49 7.11
C TYR A 423 22.93 8.98 7.28
N PHE A 424 21.88 8.21 7.02
CA PHE A 424 21.91 6.77 7.12
C PHE A 424 21.04 6.09 6.07
N THR A 425 21.28 4.80 5.83
CA THR A 425 20.45 3.96 4.96
C THR A 425 19.84 2.78 5.72
N LEU A 426 18.71 2.30 5.24
CA LEU A 426 17.99 1.13 5.78
C LEU A 426 17.84 0.06 4.68
N GLY A 427 17.97 -1.22 5.04
CA GLY A 427 17.68 -2.35 4.15
C GLY A 427 18.79 -2.75 3.18
N ILE A 428 19.98 -2.14 3.25
CA ILE A 428 21.12 -2.44 2.36
C ILE A 428 22.42 -2.60 3.15
N ASP A 429 23.38 -3.32 2.58
CA ASP A 429 24.76 -3.32 3.07
C ASP A 429 25.53 -2.15 2.47
N HIS A 430 25.87 -1.17 3.30
CA HIS A 430 26.54 0.06 2.91
C HIS A 430 27.22 0.70 4.13
N PRO A 431 28.33 1.45 3.98
CA PRO A 431 28.94 2.17 5.11
C PRO A 431 28.00 3.13 5.85
N ALA A 432 26.94 3.64 5.20
CA ALA A 432 25.90 4.46 5.83
C ALA A 432 24.77 3.65 6.48
N ALA A 433 24.72 2.32 6.29
CA ALA A 433 23.62 1.48 6.78
C ALA A 433 23.55 1.44 8.30
N LEU A 434 22.33 1.36 8.84
CA LEU A 434 22.11 1.03 10.24
C LEU A 434 21.92 -0.48 10.39
N PRO A 435 22.68 -1.14 11.28
CA PRO A 435 22.54 -2.58 11.49
C PRO A 435 21.22 -2.90 12.19
N VAL A 436 20.58 -3.99 11.76
CA VAL A 436 19.39 -4.55 12.41
C VAL A 436 19.84 -5.66 13.35
N GLU A 437 19.57 -5.50 14.65
CA GLU A 437 19.90 -6.52 15.66
C GLU A 437 18.81 -7.59 15.80
N SER A 438 17.54 -7.22 15.55
CA SER A 438 16.38 -8.10 15.70
C SER A 438 15.21 -7.60 14.89
N GLU A 439 14.35 -8.53 14.45
CA GLU A 439 13.06 -8.24 13.82
C GLU A 439 11.93 -8.48 14.83
N PRO A 440 11.42 -7.43 15.50
CA PRO A 440 10.33 -7.61 16.46
C PRO A 440 9.02 -7.94 15.76
N ASP A 441 8.21 -8.79 16.40
CA ASP A 441 6.83 -9.01 15.97
C ASP A 441 5.96 -7.84 16.44
N VAL A 442 5.52 -7.02 15.49
CA VAL A 442 4.65 -5.86 15.71
C VAL A 442 3.26 -6.08 15.13
N ARG A 443 2.93 -7.32 14.73
CA ARG A 443 1.61 -7.66 14.21
C ARG A 443 0.57 -7.56 15.34
N PRO A 444 -0.69 -7.23 15.03
CA PRO A 444 -1.75 -7.22 16.04
C PRO A 444 -1.90 -8.57 16.76
N PRO A 445 -2.32 -8.59 18.03
CA PRO A 445 -2.61 -9.84 18.74
C PRO A 445 -3.61 -10.72 17.99
N GLY A 446 -3.34 -12.03 17.95
CA GLY A 446 -4.17 -12.97 17.20
C GLY A 446 -3.94 -12.92 15.69
N SER A 447 -2.81 -12.36 15.24
CA SER A 447 -2.39 -12.42 13.84
C SER A 447 -1.98 -13.82 13.41
N PHE A 448 -2.20 -14.10 12.14
CA PHE A 448 -1.76 -15.30 11.45
C PHE A 448 -1.32 -14.92 10.04
N SER A 449 -0.09 -15.29 9.73
CA SER A 449 0.64 -14.86 8.55
C SER A 449 1.02 -16.07 7.70
N ILE A 450 0.86 -15.90 6.40
CA ILE A 450 1.11 -16.89 5.36
C ILE A 450 2.19 -16.34 4.45
N ARG A 451 3.22 -17.15 4.18
CA ARG A 451 4.15 -16.91 3.08
C ARG A 451 4.10 -18.08 2.11
N GLY A 452 3.37 -17.89 1.02
CA GLY A 452 3.27 -18.89 -0.03
C GLY A 452 4.41 -18.77 -1.03
N HIS A 453 5.08 -19.89 -1.28
CA HIS A 453 6.10 -20.04 -2.32
C HIS A 453 5.50 -20.73 -3.53
N SER A 454 5.71 -20.16 -4.71
CA SER A 454 5.15 -20.67 -5.97
C SER A 454 6.05 -20.26 -7.14
N VAL A 455 5.63 -20.62 -8.36
CA VAL A 455 6.27 -20.21 -9.61
C VAL A 455 5.39 -19.20 -10.36
N GLY A 456 6.01 -18.19 -10.97
CA GLY A 456 5.37 -17.20 -11.82
C GLY A 456 4.59 -17.86 -12.95
N GLY A 457 3.29 -17.56 -13.04
CA GLY A 457 2.37 -18.17 -14.01
C GLY A 457 1.45 -19.24 -13.43
N TYR A 458 1.70 -19.74 -12.21
CA TYR A 458 0.87 -20.75 -11.54
C TYR A 458 -0.35 -20.15 -10.82
N GLY A 459 -0.58 -18.84 -10.92
CA GLY A 459 -1.77 -18.19 -10.35
C GLY A 459 -1.71 -17.98 -8.83
N SER A 460 -0.52 -18.05 -8.21
CA SER A 460 -0.32 -17.83 -6.77
C SER A 460 -0.88 -16.51 -6.25
N VAL A 461 -0.66 -15.42 -6.99
CA VAL A 461 -1.20 -14.10 -6.65
C VAL A 461 -2.72 -14.17 -6.54
N THR A 462 -3.41 -14.61 -7.60
CA THR A 462 -4.88 -14.75 -7.63
C THR A 462 -5.38 -15.66 -6.51
N THR A 463 -4.67 -16.75 -6.25
CA THR A 463 -4.99 -17.69 -5.17
C THR A 463 -4.95 -17.01 -3.82
N ASN A 464 -3.88 -16.26 -3.54
CA ASN A 464 -3.73 -15.57 -2.27
C ASN A 464 -4.76 -14.44 -2.12
N LYS A 465 -5.12 -13.76 -3.22
CA LYS A 465 -6.27 -12.83 -3.25
C LYS A 465 -7.56 -13.55 -2.85
N ILE A 466 -7.84 -14.72 -3.42
CA ILE A 466 -9.03 -15.52 -3.09
C ILE A 466 -9.00 -15.95 -1.63
N ILE A 467 -7.88 -16.49 -1.13
CA ILE A 467 -7.75 -16.89 0.29
C ILE A 467 -7.99 -15.69 1.21
N ALA A 468 -7.42 -14.52 0.92
CA ALA A 468 -7.64 -13.30 1.70
C ALA A 468 -9.12 -12.91 1.73
N THR A 469 -9.77 -12.84 0.57
CA THR A 469 -11.19 -12.51 0.50
C THR A 469 -12.05 -13.54 1.24
N MET A 470 -11.74 -14.83 1.11
CA MET A 470 -12.46 -15.90 1.81
C MET A 470 -12.33 -15.79 3.32
N ILE A 471 -11.13 -15.48 3.84
CA ILE A 471 -10.92 -15.27 5.26
C ILE A 471 -11.76 -14.08 5.75
N GLY A 472 -11.74 -12.97 5.01
CA GLY A 472 -12.53 -11.78 5.31
C GLY A 472 -14.04 -12.06 5.30
N ASP A 473 -14.55 -12.72 4.27
CA ASP A 473 -15.99 -12.92 4.07
C ASP A 473 -16.58 -14.02 4.98
N ILE A 474 -15.84 -15.11 5.19
CA ILE A 474 -16.33 -16.26 5.98
C ILE A 474 -16.22 -16.00 7.48
N PHE A 475 -15.09 -15.42 7.91
CA PHE A 475 -14.75 -15.26 9.33
C PHE A 475 -14.82 -13.81 9.82
N GLY A 476 -14.95 -12.82 8.94
CA GLY A 476 -15.01 -11.41 9.32
C GLY A 476 -13.68 -10.84 9.79
N PHE A 477 -12.57 -11.51 9.49
CA PHE A 477 -11.26 -11.10 9.97
C PHE A 477 -10.65 -10.04 9.05
N PRO A 478 -10.04 -8.99 9.62
CA PRO A 478 -9.14 -8.13 8.86
C PRO A 478 -8.05 -8.95 8.15
N VAL A 479 -7.80 -8.62 6.89
CA VAL A 479 -6.78 -9.21 6.04
C VAL A 479 -5.93 -8.13 5.41
N GLN A 480 -4.67 -8.46 5.20
CA GLN A 480 -3.76 -7.74 4.33
C GLN A 480 -3.02 -8.76 3.46
N ALA A 481 -3.08 -8.63 2.15
CA ALA A 481 -2.37 -9.51 1.23
C ALA A 481 -1.49 -8.69 0.27
N ALA A 482 -0.19 -8.93 0.35
CA ALA A 482 0.83 -8.24 -0.43
C ALA A 482 1.54 -9.25 -1.35
N PRO A 483 1.12 -9.38 -2.62
CA PRO A 483 1.86 -10.20 -3.57
C PRO A 483 3.20 -9.55 -3.94
N LYS A 484 4.31 -10.30 -3.88
CA LYS A 484 5.58 -9.84 -4.47
C LYS A 484 5.60 -10.16 -5.96
N TYR A 485 5.74 -9.10 -6.75
CA TYR A 485 5.96 -9.21 -8.18
C TYR A 485 7.46 -9.12 -8.45
N GLY A 486 8.02 -10.12 -9.13
CA GLY A 486 9.36 -10.04 -9.70
C GLY A 486 9.36 -9.34 -11.05
N SER A 487 10.54 -9.15 -11.64
CA SER A 487 10.68 -8.59 -12.99
C SER A 487 10.28 -9.60 -14.09
N GLU A 488 10.05 -10.85 -13.71
CA GLU A 488 10.04 -11.99 -14.62
C GLU A 488 8.62 -12.45 -14.94
N LYS A 489 8.37 -12.68 -16.24
CA LYS A 489 7.01 -12.89 -16.74
C LYS A 489 6.41 -14.24 -16.36
N LYS A 490 7.21 -15.33 -16.36
CA LYS A 490 6.81 -16.70 -16.00
C LYS A 490 8.03 -17.55 -15.62
N GLY A 491 7.83 -18.58 -14.81
CA GLY A 491 8.81 -19.65 -14.59
C GLY A 491 9.81 -19.43 -13.46
N LEU A 492 9.90 -18.22 -12.90
CA LEU A 492 10.73 -17.97 -11.72
C LEU A 492 9.94 -18.07 -10.41
N PRO A 493 10.62 -18.37 -9.30
CA PRO A 493 10.03 -18.38 -7.96
C PRO A 493 9.38 -17.05 -7.59
N THR A 494 8.25 -17.11 -6.91
CA THR A 494 7.47 -15.96 -6.45
C THR A 494 6.92 -16.21 -5.06
N ASN A 495 7.01 -15.19 -4.21
CA ASN A 495 6.47 -15.20 -2.87
C ASN A 495 5.20 -14.36 -2.80
N THR A 496 4.24 -14.83 -2.02
CA THR A 496 3.01 -14.09 -1.75
C THR A 496 2.76 -14.08 -0.25
N TYR A 497 2.39 -12.92 0.27
CA TYR A 497 2.25 -12.69 1.70
C TYR A 497 0.79 -12.39 2.01
N LEU A 498 0.28 -12.98 3.07
CA LEU A 498 -1.04 -12.70 3.60
C LEU A 498 -0.94 -12.68 5.12
N THR A 499 -1.50 -11.66 5.75
CA THR A 499 -1.72 -11.64 7.19
C THR A 499 -3.20 -11.44 7.44
N THR A 500 -3.73 -12.17 8.42
CA THR A 500 -5.06 -11.93 8.97
C THR A 500 -4.95 -11.80 10.47
N THR A 501 -5.92 -11.16 11.12
CA THR A 501 -5.96 -11.03 12.57
C THR A 501 -7.39 -11.11 13.08
N THR A 502 -7.55 -11.59 14.32
CA THR A 502 -8.85 -11.56 15.03
C THR A 502 -9.15 -10.20 15.66
N GLY A 503 -8.17 -9.28 15.70
CA GLY A 503 -8.36 -7.93 16.23
C GLY A 503 -7.30 -6.92 15.77
N GLY A 504 -7.70 -5.64 15.74
CA GLY A 504 -6.82 -4.54 15.33
C GLY A 504 -6.64 -4.42 13.81
N LYS A 505 -5.75 -3.50 13.40
CA LYS A 505 -5.40 -3.24 12.00
C LYS A 505 -3.98 -3.73 11.73
N ILE A 506 -3.77 -4.40 10.61
CA ILE A 506 -2.43 -4.78 10.13
C ILE A 506 -1.79 -3.53 9.51
N MET A 507 -0.61 -3.15 9.99
CA MET A 507 0.03 -1.86 9.70
C MET A 507 1.46 -2.00 9.15
N THR A 508 1.86 -3.21 8.74
CA THR A 508 3.22 -3.52 8.30
C THR A 508 3.28 -3.70 6.78
N HIS A 509 4.09 -2.88 6.10
CA HIS A 509 4.23 -2.89 4.64
C HIS A 509 5.62 -3.36 4.19
N SER A 510 5.98 -4.56 4.61
CA SER A 510 7.26 -5.22 4.30
C SER A 510 7.08 -6.73 4.21
N GLU A 511 8.12 -7.45 3.78
CA GLU A 511 8.15 -8.90 3.94
C GLU A 511 7.89 -9.35 5.38
N LEU A 512 7.13 -10.44 5.50
CA LEU A 512 6.79 -11.06 6.77
C LEU A 512 8.01 -11.75 7.38
N GLN A 513 8.39 -11.30 8.57
CA GLN A 513 9.48 -11.87 9.37
C GLN A 513 9.00 -12.98 10.31
N GLN A 514 7.69 -13.01 10.59
CA GLN A 514 7.02 -14.04 11.38
C GLN A 514 5.86 -14.60 10.57
N VAL A 515 5.83 -15.93 10.40
CA VAL A 515 4.79 -16.64 9.65
C VAL A 515 4.36 -17.91 10.38
N GLU A 516 3.07 -18.25 10.27
CA GLU A 516 2.47 -19.44 10.88
C GLU A 516 2.17 -20.51 9.83
N PHE A 517 2.06 -20.15 8.55
CA PHE A 517 1.82 -21.10 7.45
C PHE A 517 2.68 -20.83 6.22
N VAL A 518 3.38 -21.88 5.77
CA VAL A 518 4.23 -21.85 4.57
C VAL A 518 3.75 -22.91 3.57
N PRO A 519 2.91 -22.55 2.60
CA PRO A 519 2.56 -23.42 1.49
C PRO A 519 3.61 -23.36 0.38
N LEU A 520 4.08 -24.54 -0.05
CA LEU A 520 5.06 -24.75 -1.11
C LEU A 520 4.35 -25.39 -2.30
N MET A 521 4.05 -24.59 -3.32
CA MET A 521 3.41 -25.08 -4.55
C MET A 521 4.40 -25.68 -5.54
N ASP A 522 5.70 -25.51 -5.29
CA ASP A 522 6.80 -26.13 -6.04
C ASP A 522 7.83 -26.72 -5.05
N PRO A 523 7.99 -28.05 -4.98
CA PRO A 523 8.98 -28.71 -4.13
C PRO A 523 10.42 -28.24 -4.36
N ASN A 524 10.75 -27.71 -5.54
CA ASN A 524 12.10 -27.20 -5.81
C ASN A 524 12.48 -26.03 -4.91
N THR A 525 11.51 -25.41 -4.22
CA THR A 525 11.76 -24.35 -3.21
C THR A 525 12.79 -24.79 -2.15
N TRP A 526 12.84 -26.08 -1.79
CA TRP A 526 13.84 -26.61 -0.86
C TRP A 526 15.29 -26.50 -1.35
N ASN A 527 15.47 -26.52 -2.67
CA ASN A 527 16.77 -26.46 -3.34
C ASN A 527 17.15 -25.02 -3.72
N MET A 528 16.16 -24.18 -4.01
CA MET A 528 16.36 -22.80 -4.44
C MET A 528 16.45 -21.79 -3.29
N GLY A 529 16.11 -22.17 -2.05
CA GLY A 529 16.17 -21.24 -0.92
C GLY A 529 15.90 -21.87 0.44
N ASN A 530 15.46 -21.03 1.38
CA ASN A 530 15.06 -21.44 2.72
C ASN A 530 13.62 -21.00 3.03
N PRO A 531 12.61 -21.82 2.69
CA PRO A 531 11.21 -21.50 2.97
C PRO A 531 10.85 -21.42 4.45
N LEU A 532 11.71 -21.85 5.38
CA LEU A 532 11.42 -21.94 6.81
C LEU A 532 11.82 -20.70 7.61
N VAL A 533 12.50 -19.73 7.00
CA VAL A 533 12.93 -18.51 7.71
C VAL A 533 11.74 -17.76 8.29
N GLY A 534 11.71 -17.52 9.60
CA GLY A 534 10.61 -16.81 10.26
C GLY A 534 9.37 -17.66 10.56
N LEU A 535 9.37 -18.95 10.20
CA LEU A 535 8.30 -19.86 10.60
C LEU A 535 8.31 -20.04 12.11
N GLN A 536 7.18 -19.80 12.75
CA GLN A 536 7.02 -19.90 14.20
C GLN A 536 6.92 -21.34 14.69
N ASP A 537 7.29 -21.58 15.95
CA ASP A 537 7.10 -22.87 16.62
C ASP A 537 5.64 -23.33 16.54
N GLY A 538 5.43 -24.62 16.26
CA GLY A 538 4.08 -25.17 16.06
C GLY A 538 3.41 -24.74 14.75
N GLY A 539 4.11 -23.99 13.90
CA GLY A 539 3.65 -23.56 12.59
C GLY A 539 3.39 -24.72 11.62
N ILE A 540 2.93 -24.37 10.42
CA ILE A 540 2.45 -25.33 9.43
C ILE A 540 3.27 -25.17 8.15
N VAL A 541 3.74 -26.30 7.60
CA VAL A 541 4.27 -26.38 6.25
C VAL A 541 3.35 -27.26 5.42
N PHE A 542 2.99 -26.79 4.24
CA PHE A 542 2.30 -27.59 3.23
C PHE A 542 3.17 -27.70 1.98
N GLN A 543 3.23 -28.88 1.38
CA GLN A 543 3.93 -29.10 0.11
C GLN A 543 3.02 -29.78 -0.91
N HIS A 544 2.94 -29.20 -2.11
CA HIS A 544 2.48 -29.95 -3.28
C HIS A 544 3.41 -31.15 -3.50
N THR A 545 2.88 -32.36 -3.59
CA THR A 545 3.68 -33.59 -3.74
C THR A 545 2.94 -34.64 -4.54
N ASP A 546 3.65 -35.44 -5.32
CA ASP A 546 3.15 -36.67 -5.95
C ASP A 546 3.47 -37.94 -5.13
N ALA A 547 4.16 -37.79 -4.00
CA ALA A 547 4.47 -38.89 -3.07
C ALA A 547 3.20 -39.63 -2.61
N GLU A 548 3.22 -40.96 -2.74
CA GLU A 548 2.06 -41.84 -2.48
C GLU A 548 1.83 -42.15 -0.99
N SER A 549 2.80 -41.83 -0.10
CA SER A 549 2.68 -42.05 1.34
C SER A 549 3.31 -40.93 2.18
N PRO A 550 2.89 -40.78 3.46
CA PRO A 550 3.53 -39.84 4.39
C PRO A 550 5.04 -40.09 4.59
N GLU A 551 5.49 -41.35 4.54
CA GLU A 551 6.91 -41.71 4.60
C GLU A 551 7.68 -41.20 3.38
N ALA A 552 7.12 -41.36 2.18
CA ALA A 552 7.74 -40.86 0.95
C ALA A 552 7.79 -39.33 0.92
N LEU A 553 6.72 -38.66 1.38
CA LEU A 553 6.69 -37.20 1.54
C LEU A 553 7.77 -36.73 2.52
N TRP A 554 7.88 -37.34 3.69
CA TRP A 554 8.94 -37.03 4.65
C TRP A 554 10.34 -37.30 4.08
N GLY A 555 10.50 -38.37 3.31
CA GLY A 555 11.74 -38.72 2.62
C GLY A 555 12.15 -37.71 1.53
N SER A 556 11.21 -36.93 0.99
CA SER A 556 11.44 -36.00 -0.12
C SER A 556 12.14 -34.69 0.27
N ILE A 557 12.18 -34.35 1.57
CA ILE A 557 12.72 -33.07 2.04
C ILE A 557 14.16 -33.21 2.56
N PRO A 558 14.98 -32.14 2.48
CA PRO A 558 16.38 -32.20 2.90
C PRO A 558 16.55 -32.33 4.41
N ALA A 559 17.72 -32.83 4.85
CA ALA A 559 18.02 -33.11 6.25
C ALA A 559 17.88 -31.87 7.15
N TRP A 560 18.34 -30.71 6.70
CA TRP A 560 18.18 -29.44 7.45
C TRP A 560 16.72 -29.08 7.70
N ALA A 561 15.83 -29.36 6.74
CA ALA A 561 14.40 -29.09 6.88
C ALA A 561 13.77 -30.06 7.88
N LYS A 562 14.11 -31.36 7.80
CA LYS A 562 13.66 -32.36 8.77
C LYS A 562 14.03 -31.99 10.20
N HIS A 563 15.28 -31.55 10.39
CA HIS A 563 15.78 -31.08 11.68
C HIS A 563 14.95 -29.90 12.21
N PHE A 564 14.78 -28.85 11.41
CA PHE A 564 13.98 -27.69 11.81
C PHE A 564 12.53 -28.06 12.15
N LEU A 565 11.87 -28.85 11.30
CA LEU A 565 10.47 -29.26 11.50
C LEU A 565 10.29 -30.01 12.84
N LEU A 566 11.24 -30.89 13.19
CA LEU A 566 11.22 -31.63 14.45
C LEU A 566 11.51 -30.75 15.66
N GLU A 567 12.53 -29.90 15.58
CA GLU A 567 12.94 -29.01 16.69
C GLU A 567 11.84 -28.02 17.03
N HIS A 568 11.26 -27.38 16.02
CA HIS A 568 10.24 -26.34 16.16
C HIS A 568 8.80 -26.88 16.19
N LYS A 569 8.63 -28.20 16.25
CA LYS A 569 7.31 -28.87 16.34
C LYS A 569 6.35 -28.49 15.21
N ILE A 570 6.89 -28.32 14.01
CA ILE A 570 6.13 -27.93 12.82
C ILE A 570 5.23 -29.08 12.37
N ARG A 571 3.99 -28.75 12.00
CA ARG A 571 3.06 -29.68 11.38
C ARG A 571 3.28 -29.69 9.87
N PHE A 572 3.51 -30.86 9.29
CA PHE A 572 3.85 -30.99 7.86
C PHE A 572 2.79 -31.77 7.11
N TYR A 573 2.31 -31.18 6.02
CA TYR A 573 1.22 -31.71 5.20
C TYR A 573 1.62 -31.78 3.73
N GLY A 574 0.98 -32.68 2.98
CA GLY A 574 1.10 -32.70 1.53
C GLY A 574 -0.10 -33.31 0.81
N VAL A 575 -0.25 -32.93 -0.45
CA VAL A 575 -1.23 -33.53 -1.38
C VAL A 575 -0.81 -33.27 -2.83
N ASP A 576 -1.22 -34.16 -3.73
CA ASP A 576 -1.06 -33.96 -5.18
C ASP A 576 -2.10 -32.97 -5.72
N THR A 577 -1.78 -31.69 -5.60
CA THR A 577 -2.60 -30.58 -6.12
C THR A 577 -2.78 -30.64 -7.63
N ILE A 578 -1.82 -31.20 -8.39
CA ILE A 578 -1.90 -31.30 -9.85
C ILE A 578 -2.88 -32.39 -10.26
N ARG A 579 -2.84 -33.56 -9.62
CA ARG A 579 -3.82 -34.62 -9.85
C ARG A 579 -5.22 -34.14 -9.51
N ILE A 580 -5.43 -33.53 -8.34
CA ILE A 580 -6.74 -32.99 -7.95
C ILE A 580 -7.21 -31.93 -8.96
N ALA A 581 -6.31 -31.06 -9.42
CA ALA A 581 -6.61 -30.07 -10.44
C ALA A 581 -7.05 -30.71 -11.77
N ARG A 582 -6.37 -31.74 -12.28
CA ARG A 582 -6.75 -32.49 -13.50
C ARG A 582 -8.09 -33.22 -13.37
N GLU A 583 -8.39 -33.71 -12.17
CA GLU A 583 -9.65 -34.39 -11.90
C GLU A 583 -10.83 -33.42 -11.79
N SER A 584 -10.58 -32.18 -11.35
CA SER A 584 -11.64 -31.20 -11.06
C SER A 584 -11.83 -30.17 -12.17
N CYS A 585 -10.77 -29.70 -12.82
CA CYS A 585 -10.81 -28.69 -13.87
C CYS A 585 -11.11 -29.35 -15.23
N LYS A 586 -12.41 -29.50 -15.54
CA LYS A 586 -12.89 -30.17 -16.75
C LYS A 586 -13.32 -29.17 -17.83
N ALA A 587 -13.67 -27.94 -17.45
CA ALA A 587 -14.13 -26.92 -18.38
C ALA A 587 -13.00 -26.32 -19.24
N ASP A 588 -11.78 -26.21 -18.70
CA ASP A 588 -10.63 -25.62 -19.40
C ASP A 588 -9.31 -26.19 -18.87
N GLU A 589 -8.76 -27.17 -19.57
CA GLU A 589 -7.50 -27.83 -19.19
C GLU A 589 -6.30 -26.86 -19.12
N SER A 590 -6.35 -25.71 -19.81
CA SER A 590 -5.28 -24.72 -19.74
C SER A 590 -5.14 -24.08 -18.35
N LEU A 591 -6.17 -24.25 -17.50
CA LEU A 591 -6.20 -23.72 -16.14
C LEU A 591 -5.68 -24.69 -15.09
N ILE A 592 -5.38 -25.96 -15.42
CA ILE A 592 -4.93 -26.98 -14.45
C ILE A 592 -3.82 -26.44 -13.54
N GLN A 593 -2.83 -25.77 -14.11
CA GLN A 593 -1.72 -25.21 -13.36
C GLN A 593 -2.16 -24.16 -12.32
N ARG A 594 -3.12 -23.31 -12.71
CA ARG A 594 -3.70 -22.26 -11.84
C ARG A 594 -4.70 -22.84 -10.83
N PHE A 595 -5.34 -23.95 -11.18
CA PHE A 595 -6.34 -24.62 -10.36
C PHE A 595 -5.75 -25.20 -9.08
N GLN A 596 -4.45 -25.46 -9.03
CA GLN A 596 -3.75 -25.87 -7.81
C GLN A 596 -4.01 -24.92 -6.64
N GLY A 597 -4.18 -23.62 -6.92
CA GLY A 597 -4.49 -22.64 -5.89
C GLY A 597 -5.85 -22.84 -5.23
N ILE A 598 -6.83 -23.33 -5.98
CA ILE A 598 -8.16 -23.66 -5.43
C ILE A 598 -8.08 -24.91 -4.55
N VAL A 599 -7.20 -25.87 -4.90
CA VAL A 599 -6.90 -27.02 -4.03
C VAL A 599 -6.24 -26.53 -2.72
N LEU A 600 -5.30 -25.58 -2.82
CA LEU A 600 -4.64 -24.98 -1.66
C LEU A 600 -5.65 -24.29 -0.72
N LEU A 601 -6.72 -23.67 -1.23
CA LEU A 601 -7.79 -23.13 -0.39
C LEU A 601 -8.43 -24.23 0.49
N GLY A 602 -8.69 -25.41 -0.08
CA GLY A 602 -9.22 -26.56 0.68
C GLY A 602 -8.25 -27.04 1.76
N VAL A 603 -6.97 -27.17 1.40
CA VAL A 603 -5.89 -27.50 2.33
C VAL A 603 -5.82 -26.49 3.47
N PHE A 604 -5.79 -25.20 3.13
CA PHE A 604 -5.72 -24.10 4.09
C PHE A 604 -6.87 -24.19 5.11
N LEU A 605 -8.11 -24.40 4.65
CA LEU A 605 -9.27 -24.55 5.54
C LEU A 605 -9.18 -25.79 6.44
N ARG A 606 -8.48 -26.85 6.01
CA ARG A 606 -8.31 -28.08 6.80
C ARG A 606 -7.23 -27.97 7.87
N VAL A 607 -6.11 -27.34 7.54
CA VAL A 607 -4.90 -27.35 8.40
C VAL A 607 -4.87 -26.20 9.40
N THR A 608 -5.56 -25.09 9.08
CA THR A 608 -5.64 -23.92 9.95
C THR A 608 -6.70 -24.07 11.05
N PRO A 609 -6.54 -23.40 12.20
CA PRO A 609 -7.44 -23.56 13.34
C PRO A 609 -8.78 -22.85 13.20
N TYR A 610 -9.03 -22.11 12.10
CA TYR A 610 -10.17 -21.19 12.00
C TYR A 610 -11.54 -21.86 12.10
N ARG A 611 -11.70 -23.04 11.51
CA ARG A 611 -12.96 -23.79 11.61
C ARG A 611 -13.28 -24.15 13.05
N GLU A 612 -12.27 -24.66 13.77
CA GLU A 612 -12.40 -25.08 15.17
C GLU A 612 -12.63 -23.88 16.09
N GLN A 613 -11.89 -22.79 15.87
CA GLN A 613 -12.07 -21.53 16.60
C GLN A 613 -13.44 -20.89 16.37
N ALA A 614 -14.00 -21.03 15.16
CA ALA A 614 -15.34 -20.55 14.82
C ALA A 614 -16.46 -21.50 15.29
N GLY A 615 -16.13 -22.67 15.86
CA GLY A 615 -17.12 -23.68 16.28
C GLY A 615 -17.99 -24.20 15.13
N MET A 616 -17.43 -24.25 13.92
CA MET A 616 -18.18 -24.50 12.69
C MET A 616 -18.14 -25.98 12.28
N SER A 617 -19.28 -26.53 11.87
CA SER A 617 -19.33 -27.87 11.26
C SER A 617 -18.71 -27.87 9.85
N GLU A 618 -18.33 -29.04 9.33
CA GLU A 618 -17.83 -29.13 7.94
C GLU A 618 -18.89 -28.72 6.92
N GLU A 619 -20.15 -29.06 7.17
CA GLU A 619 -21.25 -28.72 6.28
C GLU A 619 -21.48 -27.20 6.24
N ASP A 620 -21.46 -26.53 7.39
CA ASP A 620 -21.59 -25.07 7.47
C ASP A 620 -20.40 -24.36 6.82
N LEU A 621 -19.20 -24.90 6.95
CA LEU A 621 -18.00 -24.37 6.29
C LEU A 621 -18.15 -24.36 4.78
N PHE A 622 -18.48 -25.51 4.17
CA PHE A 622 -18.61 -25.58 2.71
C PHE A 622 -19.79 -24.77 2.18
N ARG A 623 -20.86 -24.59 2.97
CA ARG A 623 -21.97 -23.68 2.63
C ARG A 623 -21.48 -22.23 2.54
N ARG A 624 -20.65 -21.77 3.50
CA ARG A 624 -20.07 -20.43 3.51
C ARG A 624 -19.00 -20.22 2.44
N VAL A 625 -18.26 -21.26 2.06
CA VAL A 625 -17.26 -21.19 0.97
C VAL A 625 -17.91 -21.02 -0.40
N GLU A 626 -19.09 -21.59 -0.62
CA GLU A 626 -19.77 -21.50 -1.92
C GLU A 626 -20.15 -20.06 -2.28
N GLU A 627 -20.58 -19.24 -1.32
CA GLU A 627 -21.07 -17.89 -1.56
C GLU A 627 -20.01 -16.96 -2.17
N PRO A 628 -18.80 -16.80 -1.59
CA PRO A 628 -17.75 -16.02 -2.23
C PRO A 628 -17.24 -16.65 -3.53
N LEU A 629 -17.17 -17.99 -3.63
CA LEU A 629 -16.79 -18.64 -4.91
C LEU A 629 -17.79 -18.34 -6.02
N ARG A 630 -19.08 -18.26 -5.70
CA ARG A 630 -20.14 -17.88 -6.63
C ARG A 630 -20.01 -16.43 -7.06
N GLN A 631 -19.60 -15.52 -6.19
CA GLN A 631 -19.30 -14.13 -6.57
C GLN A 631 -18.14 -14.04 -7.57
N TYR A 632 -17.06 -14.81 -7.34
CA TYR A 632 -15.88 -14.81 -8.21
C TYR A 632 -16.08 -15.55 -9.55
N PHE A 633 -16.73 -16.72 -9.52
CA PHE A 633 -16.80 -17.64 -10.65
C PHE A 633 -18.19 -17.81 -11.24
N GLY A 634 -19.25 -17.34 -10.58
CA GLY A 634 -20.64 -17.53 -11.03
C GLY A 634 -20.92 -16.90 -12.39
N LYS A 635 -20.29 -15.75 -12.71
CA LYS A 635 -20.37 -15.13 -14.05
C LYS A 635 -19.76 -15.98 -15.17
N LYS A 636 -18.94 -16.99 -14.82
CA LYS A 636 -18.34 -17.95 -15.77
C LYS A 636 -19.17 -19.23 -15.94
N GLY A 637 -20.30 -19.36 -15.24
CA GLY A 637 -21.24 -20.47 -15.33
C GLY A 637 -21.19 -21.46 -14.16
N GLU A 638 -22.31 -22.15 -13.92
CA GLU A 638 -22.47 -23.10 -12.80
C GLU A 638 -21.49 -24.29 -12.85
N ALA A 639 -21.12 -24.74 -14.04
CA ALA A 639 -20.14 -25.82 -14.18
C ALA A 639 -18.79 -25.42 -13.58
N VAL A 640 -18.30 -24.21 -13.89
CA VAL A 640 -17.04 -23.68 -13.35
C VAL A 640 -17.12 -23.56 -11.83
N LEU A 641 -18.23 -23.06 -11.27
CA LEU A 641 -18.42 -22.99 -9.83
C LEU A 641 -18.34 -24.37 -9.16
N ARG A 642 -19.04 -25.36 -9.70
CA ARG A 642 -19.06 -26.74 -9.18
C ARG A 642 -17.66 -27.38 -9.21
N GLU A 643 -16.91 -27.18 -10.30
CA GLU A 643 -15.53 -27.68 -10.44
C GLU A 643 -14.59 -27.05 -9.40
N ASN A 644 -14.71 -25.75 -9.15
CA ASN A 644 -13.93 -25.07 -8.11
C ASN A 644 -14.28 -25.61 -6.72
N LEU A 645 -15.58 -25.73 -6.39
CA LEU A 645 -16.02 -26.26 -5.09
C LEU A 645 -15.57 -27.71 -4.88
N GLN A 646 -15.58 -28.54 -5.94
CA GLN A 646 -15.07 -29.91 -5.88
C GLN A 646 -13.57 -29.94 -5.58
N ALA A 647 -12.77 -29.08 -6.21
CA ALA A 647 -11.33 -28.97 -5.93
C ALA A 647 -11.05 -28.55 -4.49
N VAL A 648 -11.82 -27.61 -3.92
CA VAL A 648 -11.70 -27.23 -2.50
C VAL A 648 -12.02 -28.42 -1.59
N LYS A 649 -13.12 -29.15 -1.86
CA LYS A 649 -13.50 -30.32 -1.05
C LYS A 649 -12.42 -31.40 -1.08
N LYS A 650 -11.88 -31.71 -2.26
CA LYS A 650 -10.79 -32.69 -2.41
C LYS A 650 -9.52 -32.25 -1.71
N GLY A 651 -9.11 -30.98 -1.86
CA GLY A 651 -7.95 -30.45 -1.13
C GLY A 651 -8.12 -30.53 0.39
N TYR A 652 -9.33 -30.35 0.90
CA TYR A 652 -9.65 -30.47 2.32
C TYR A 652 -9.62 -31.93 2.82
N SER A 653 -10.16 -32.88 2.04
CA SER A 653 -10.30 -34.28 2.47
C SER A 653 -9.09 -35.16 2.19
N GLU A 654 -8.34 -34.87 1.12
CA GLU A 654 -7.23 -35.71 0.64
C GLU A 654 -5.87 -35.27 1.17
N VAL A 655 -5.76 -34.12 1.85
CA VAL A 655 -4.49 -33.68 2.45
C VAL A 655 -4.07 -34.62 3.58
N VAL A 656 -2.83 -35.09 3.52
CA VAL A 656 -2.27 -36.02 4.49
C VAL A 656 -1.24 -35.34 5.38
N GLU A 657 -1.22 -35.74 6.66
CA GLU A 657 -0.24 -35.29 7.64
C GLU A 657 0.93 -36.27 7.72
N VAL A 658 2.15 -35.75 7.70
CA VAL A 658 3.32 -36.49 8.17
C VAL A 658 3.31 -36.44 9.70
N THR A 659 2.82 -37.51 10.31
CA THR A 659 2.63 -37.52 11.77
C THR A 659 3.94 -37.39 12.55
N ARG A 660 3.86 -36.79 13.74
CA ARG A 660 5.03 -36.62 14.62
C ARG A 660 5.79 -37.94 14.90
N PRO A 661 5.14 -39.08 15.21
CA PRO A 661 5.85 -40.35 15.41
C PRO A 661 6.57 -40.86 14.16
N LEU A 662 6.15 -40.45 12.97
CA LEU A 662 6.84 -40.77 11.73
C LEU A 662 8.11 -39.93 11.59
N MET A 663 8.01 -38.62 11.85
CA MET A 663 9.17 -37.73 11.82
C MET A 663 10.25 -38.15 12.82
N GLU A 664 9.86 -38.61 14.01
CA GLU A 664 10.79 -39.02 15.08
C GLU A 664 11.57 -40.31 14.77
N LYS A 665 11.18 -41.06 13.72
CA LYS A 665 11.96 -42.21 13.21
C LYS A 665 13.16 -41.78 12.35
N THR A 666 13.37 -40.48 12.14
CA THR A 666 14.51 -39.98 11.38
C THR A 666 15.82 -40.38 12.04
N ASP A 667 16.79 -40.82 11.23
CA ASP A 667 18.10 -41.23 11.72
C ASP A 667 18.78 -40.09 12.50
N PRO A 668 19.30 -40.35 13.72
CA PRO A 668 19.98 -39.32 14.52
C PRO A 668 21.19 -38.70 13.82
N GLY A 669 21.91 -39.46 12.99
CA GLY A 669 23.02 -38.95 12.18
C GLY A 669 22.55 -38.00 11.09
N GLU A 670 21.42 -38.29 10.44
CA GLU A 670 20.76 -37.38 9.51
C GLU A 670 20.35 -36.06 10.19
N LEU A 671 19.77 -36.13 11.39
CA LEU A 671 19.39 -34.93 12.16
C LEU A 671 20.60 -34.09 12.58
N ALA A 672 21.69 -34.73 12.99
CA ALA A 672 22.92 -34.03 13.34
C ALA A 672 23.53 -33.30 12.13
N ARG A 673 23.54 -33.95 10.94
CA ARG A 673 23.93 -33.30 9.69
C ARG A 673 22.99 -32.14 9.35
N GLY A 674 21.68 -32.34 9.46
CA GLY A 674 20.68 -31.32 9.20
C GLY A 674 20.84 -30.08 10.09
N LYS A 675 21.20 -30.26 11.35
CA LYS A 675 21.53 -29.15 12.27
C LYS A 675 22.71 -28.31 11.77
N ALA A 676 23.81 -28.97 11.43
CA ALA A 676 25.00 -28.28 10.91
C ALA A 676 24.68 -27.53 9.59
N GLU A 677 23.90 -28.13 8.70
CA GLU A 677 23.44 -27.49 7.46
C GLU A 677 22.54 -26.28 7.74
N TRP A 678 21.62 -26.37 8.71
CA TRP A 678 20.74 -25.26 9.11
C TRP A 678 21.54 -24.07 9.65
N GLU A 679 22.52 -24.33 10.53
CA GLU A 679 23.39 -23.30 11.10
C GLU A 679 24.23 -22.59 10.01
N GLN A 680 24.57 -23.28 8.92
CA GLN A 680 25.30 -22.72 7.77
C GLN A 680 24.40 -21.98 6.77
N LYS A 681 23.13 -22.39 6.59
CA LYS A 681 22.24 -21.91 5.51
C LYS A 681 21.83 -20.43 5.61
N GLY A 682 22.19 -19.72 6.68
CA GLY A 682 21.84 -18.32 6.90
C GLY A 682 20.35 -18.12 7.20
N LYS A 683 20.02 -16.99 7.84
CA LYS A 683 18.64 -16.64 8.25
C LYS A 683 17.92 -15.71 7.26
N ASP A 684 18.41 -15.60 6.03
CA ASP A 684 17.80 -14.75 5.02
C ASP A 684 16.87 -15.58 4.12
N VAL A 685 15.60 -15.18 4.08
CA VAL A 685 14.54 -15.83 3.29
C VAL A 685 14.88 -15.84 1.79
N ASN A 686 15.66 -14.86 1.33
CA ASN A 686 15.92 -14.56 -0.07
C ASN A 686 17.39 -14.72 -0.47
N ALA A 687 18.29 -15.19 0.41
CA ALA A 687 19.73 -15.28 0.16
C ALA A 687 20.15 -16.17 -1.03
N PHE A 688 19.21 -16.81 -1.72
CA PHE A 688 19.46 -17.68 -2.86
C PHE A 688 18.68 -17.30 -4.13
N PHE A 689 17.94 -16.17 -4.13
CA PHE A 689 17.24 -15.65 -5.32
C PHE A 689 18.00 -14.54 -6.06
N ILE A 690 19.32 -14.45 -5.90
CA ILE A 690 20.20 -13.58 -6.69
C ILE A 690 21.11 -14.44 -7.56
#